data_AF-A0A9P8LGE7-F1
#
_entry.id   AF-A0A9P8LGE7-F1
#
_cell.length_a   1.000
_cell.length_b   1.000
_cell.length_c   1.000
_cell.angle_alpha   90.00
_cell.angle_beta   90.00
_cell.angle_gamma   90.00
#
_symmetry.space_group_name_H-M   'P 1'
#
loop_
_entity.id
_entity.type
_entity.pdbx_description
1 polymer ?
#
loop_
_entity_poly.entity_id
_entity_poly.type
_entity_poly.pdbx_seq_one_letter_code
_entity_poly.pdbx_strand_id
1 'polypeptide(L)'
;MAAQSTLRRPEDPILVFYNHYAALLRSRLKRMSRAAKILATLSLAVSIVFGGAVGVKWWRRHREEKERGKRLVRRNSGLRGKDGSRMIYVPYRSSTSKVTIHPTKPTTFDAHRRLFLNPPRVAGLTDGKMTPQIPPPQTKPGLNLAFLHQFLSLLSIMVPRWSSKEAGLLLSHTAFLILRTYLSLVVARLDGEIVRDLVAGDGKAFIWGIIKWCGLGSFASYTNAMIKFLQSKVSIAFRTRLTRYIHDLYLNDNLGYYKLTNLDGGIGQGTDQFITQDLTLFCASAASLYSSLGKPFVDLCVFSYQLFRSLGPLALTGLLSNYFLTATLLRRMSPPFGKLKAIEGRHEGDFRGLHSRLIANAEEVAFYGGSDMEKVFLDKDFKELKRLMEGIYSLKIRYNMLEDFILKYSWSAFGYLITSLPIFLPAWGGLGGALELTDIAEKAGRERGRMKEFITNKRLMLSLADAGGRMMYSIKDISELAGYASRVYTLISTLHRVHADAYYPSRGTHPELYSLSDVQGTIHRGFDGVRLENVPVVAPALYPRGGDELIENLSIIVHSGEHLLISGPNGVGKSAISRIVAGLWPVYRGLVSRPRSVGTDGIMFLPQRPYLSIGTLRDQVIYPHSEMDMRDSGRRDHELSRVLEEVKLGYLPDREGGWDCRKEWKDVLSGGEKQRMALARLMYHEPRYAFIDEGTSAVSSDVEGMLYQKAKEKGIRLGPDGADWDFERIGTEKEKMNVERELRELQEKLLNVEGWRARREEIETQLRKVWVEGGEVLDPPAYQEAKRELVLEDGHEVRTDG
;
A
#
# COMPACT_ATOMS: atom_id res chain seq x y z
N MET A 1 -46.31 -75.54 -18.95
CA MET A 1 -45.20 -75.55 -17.98
C MET A 1 -44.13 -74.56 -18.42
N ALA A 2 -43.86 -73.60 -17.53
CA ALA A 2 -42.71 -72.69 -17.35
C ALA A 2 -41.78 -72.27 -18.52
N ALA A 3 -41.84 -70.95 -18.78
CA ALA A 3 -40.72 -69.98 -18.79
C ALA A 3 -39.57 -70.12 -19.82
N GLN A 4 -39.64 -69.34 -20.91
CA GLN A 4 -38.48 -68.86 -21.65
C GLN A 4 -38.14 -67.43 -21.23
N SER A 5 -37.03 -67.30 -20.48
CA SER A 5 -36.34 -66.05 -20.18
C SER A 5 -34.98 -66.10 -20.87
N THR A 6 -34.74 -65.23 -21.85
CA THR A 6 -33.38 -64.87 -22.26
C THR A 6 -33.30 -63.36 -22.52
N LEU A 7 -32.82 -62.65 -21.49
CA LEU A 7 -32.32 -61.29 -21.56
C LEU A 7 -31.09 -61.24 -22.49
N ARG A 8 -31.22 -60.64 -23.68
CA ARG A 8 -30.06 -60.11 -24.42
C ARG A 8 -29.66 -58.79 -23.77
N ARG A 9 -28.45 -58.74 -23.18
CA ARG A 9 -27.81 -57.49 -22.75
C ARG A 9 -27.45 -56.66 -24.00
N PRO A 10 -27.59 -55.33 -23.98
CA PRO A 10 -27.13 -54.49 -25.08
C PRO A 10 -25.60 -54.45 -25.06
N GLU A 11 -24.96 -54.83 -26.16
CA GLU A 11 -23.51 -54.66 -26.34
C GLU A 11 -23.18 -53.18 -26.45
N ASP A 12 -22.18 -52.71 -25.69
CA ASP A 12 -21.75 -51.32 -25.67
C ASP A 12 -21.35 -50.84 -27.10
N PRO A 13 -22.01 -49.82 -27.67
CA PRO A 13 -21.72 -49.36 -29.03
C PRO A 13 -20.29 -48.81 -29.19
N ILE A 14 -19.68 -48.37 -28.08
CA ILE A 14 -18.27 -47.97 -28.02
C ILE A 14 -17.36 -49.18 -28.20
N LEU A 15 -17.72 -50.34 -27.63
CA LEU A 15 -16.95 -51.57 -27.75
C LEU A 15 -17.02 -52.10 -29.19
N VAL A 16 -18.20 -52.00 -29.83
CA VAL A 16 -18.37 -52.36 -31.25
C VAL A 16 -17.58 -51.42 -32.15
N PHE A 17 -17.60 -50.11 -31.89
CA PHE A 17 -16.82 -49.13 -32.66
C PHE A 17 -15.32 -49.32 -32.49
N TYR A 18 -14.85 -49.52 -31.26
CA TYR A 18 -13.45 -49.85 -30.95
C TYR A 18 -13.03 -51.14 -31.64
N ASN A 19 -13.83 -52.20 -31.55
CA ASN A 19 -13.53 -53.48 -32.19
C ASN A 19 -13.53 -53.37 -33.72
N HIS A 20 -14.42 -52.56 -34.31
CA HIS A 20 -14.46 -52.32 -35.74
C HIS A 20 -13.18 -51.63 -36.24
N TYR A 21 -12.77 -50.52 -35.62
CA TYR A 21 -11.56 -49.81 -36.02
C TYR A 21 -10.28 -50.56 -35.65
N ALA A 22 -10.24 -51.25 -34.51
CA ALA A 22 -9.12 -52.11 -34.13
C ALA A 22 -8.96 -53.30 -35.09
N ALA A 23 -10.07 -53.89 -35.56
CA ALA A 23 -10.03 -54.93 -36.59
C ALA A 23 -9.56 -54.39 -37.94
N LEU A 24 -10.01 -53.19 -38.32
CA LEU A 24 -9.57 -52.51 -39.55
C LEU A 24 -8.05 -52.23 -39.51
N LEU A 25 -7.55 -51.72 -38.39
CA LEU A 25 -6.13 -51.47 -38.15
C LEU A 25 -5.32 -52.78 -38.16
N ARG A 26 -5.79 -53.83 -37.46
CA ARG A 26 -5.17 -55.16 -37.45
C ARG A 26 -5.17 -55.81 -38.84
N SER A 27 -6.20 -55.59 -39.66
CA SER A 27 -6.28 -56.13 -41.02
C SER A 27 -5.32 -55.43 -41.99
N ARG A 28 -5.11 -54.11 -41.82
CA ARG A 28 -4.11 -53.36 -42.59
C ARG A 28 -2.70 -53.68 -42.13
N LEU A 29 -2.48 -53.80 -40.81
CA LEU A 29 -1.22 -54.30 -40.25
C LEU A 29 -0.92 -55.72 -40.73
N LYS A 30 -1.89 -56.66 -40.75
CA LYS A 30 -1.64 -58.02 -41.27
C LYS A 30 -1.26 -58.05 -42.75
N ARG A 31 -1.77 -57.11 -43.57
CA ARG A 31 -1.46 -56.98 -45.00
C ARG A 31 -0.12 -56.31 -45.30
N MET A 32 0.53 -55.68 -44.33
CA MET A 32 1.88 -55.12 -44.52
C MET A 32 2.95 -56.20 -44.40
N SER A 33 3.85 -56.26 -45.40
CA SER A 33 5.07 -57.08 -45.38
C SER A 33 5.86 -56.88 -44.08
N ARG A 34 6.53 -57.94 -43.58
CA ARG A 34 7.37 -57.86 -42.38
C ARG A 34 8.41 -56.74 -42.48
N ALA A 35 8.95 -56.49 -43.69
CA ALA A 35 9.89 -55.40 -43.94
C ALA A 35 9.25 -54.02 -43.73
N ALA A 36 8.02 -53.79 -44.21
CA ALA A 36 7.31 -52.53 -44.06
C ALA A 36 6.92 -52.22 -42.60
N LYS A 37 6.63 -53.25 -41.79
CA LYS A 37 6.40 -53.10 -40.35
C LYS A 37 7.67 -52.64 -39.63
N ILE A 38 8.79 -53.32 -39.91
CA ILE A 38 10.09 -53.00 -39.31
C ILE A 38 10.53 -51.58 -39.69
N LEU A 39 10.36 -51.19 -40.96
CA LEU A 39 10.66 -49.85 -41.44
C LEU A 39 9.76 -48.78 -40.80
N ALA A 40 8.46 -49.04 -40.67
CA ALA A 40 7.54 -48.11 -40.01
C ALA A 40 7.88 -47.94 -38.52
N THR A 41 8.16 -49.03 -37.80
CA THR A 41 8.57 -48.98 -36.39
C THR A 41 9.93 -48.31 -36.20
N LEU A 42 10.90 -48.54 -37.09
CA LEU A 42 12.17 -47.84 -37.09
C LEU A 42 11.99 -46.35 -37.38
N SER A 43 11.17 -45.97 -38.35
CA SER A 43 10.92 -44.55 -38.67
C SER A 43 10.24 -43.82 -37.50
N LEU A 44 9.32 -44.48 -36.80
CA LEU A 44 8.65 -43.92 -35.63
C LEU A 44 9.63 -43.77 -34.46
N ALA A 45 10.45 -44.79 -34.19
CA ALA A 45 11.47 -44.74 -33.14
C ALA A 45 12.52 -43.66 -33.43
N VAL A 46 13.01 -43.57 -34.67
CA VAL A 46 13.94 -42.53 -35.10
C VAL A 46 13.29 -41.14 -35.00
N SER A 47 12.03 -40.98 -35.41
CA SER A 47 11.32 -39.68 -35.29
C SER A 47 11.13 -39.26 -33.84
N ILE A 48 10.87 -40.19 -32.92
CA ILE A 48 10.70 -39.90 -31.48
C ILE A 48 12.05 -39.52 -30.87
N VAL A 49 13.12 -40.27 -31.16
CA VAL A 49 14.47 -40.00 -30.63
C VAL A 49 15.03 -38.70 -31.21
N PHE A 50 14.88 -38.46 -32.51
CA PHE A 50 15.38 -37.24 -33.16
C PHE A 50 14.54 -36.02 -32.75
N GLY A 51 13.22 -36.15 -32.64
CA GLY A 51 12.34 -35.10 -32.11
C GLY A 51 12.67 -34.74 -30.65
N GLY A 52 12.94 -35.75 -29.81
CA GLY A 52 13.37 -35.58 -28.42
C GLY A 52 14.75 -34.93 -28.30
N ALA A 53 15.74 -35.40 -29.06
CA ALA A 53 17.11 -34.88 -29.02
C ALA A 53 17.20 -33.45 -29.57
N VAL A 54 16.50 -33.14 -30.67
CA VAL A 54 16.42 -31.78 -31.23
C VAL A 54 15.66 -30.87 -30.27
N GLY A 55 14.55 -31.34 -29.68
CA GLY A 55 13.79 -30.58 -28.67
C GLY A 55 14.63 -30.24 -27.44
N VAL A 56 15.40 -31.20 -26.91
CA VAL A 56 16.29 -30.97 -25.76
C VAL A 56 17.45 -30.05 -26.12
N LYS A 57 18.04 -30.19 -27.31
CA LYS A 57 19.14 -29.32 -27.76
C LYS A 57 18.68 -27.90 -28.05
N TRP A 58 17.50 -27.72 -28.65
CA TRP A 58 16.85 -26.42 -28.83
C TRP A 58 16.50 -25.77 -27.48
N TRP A 59 15.96 -26.55 -26.54
CA TRP A 59 15.63 -26.07 -25.20
C TRP A 59 16.86 -25.68 -24.40
N ARG A 60 17.95 -26.47 -24.44
CA ARG A 60 19.24 -26.11 -23.82
C ARG A 60 19.84 -24.87 -24.46
N ARG A 61 19.85 -24.75 -25.79
CA ARG A 61 20.41 -23.58 -26.49
C ARG A 61 19.63 -22.30 -26.16
N HIS A 62 18.30 -22.36 -26.10
CA HIS A 62 17.47 -21.24 -25.62
C HIS A 62 17.64 -20.95 -24.12
N ARG A 63 17.98 -21.95 -23.31
CA ARG A 63 18.28 -21.76 -21.89
C ARG A 63 19.65 -21.13 -21.68
N GLU A 64 20.67 -21.59 -22.41
CA GLU A 64 22.01 -21.02 -22.44
C GLU A 64 22.02 -19.60 -23.03
N GLU A 65 21.21 -19.30 -24.06
CA GLU A 65 21.02 -17.93 -24.57
C GLU A 65 20.33 -17.01 -23.55
N LYS A 66 19.41 -17.55 -22.72
CA LYS A 66 18.79 -16.82 -21.61
C LYS A 66 19.76 -16.61 -20.44
N GLU A 67 20.59 -17.60 -20.13
CA GLU A 67 21.59 -17.55 -19.05
C GLU A 67 22.82 -16.71 -19.44
N ARG A 68 23.21 -16.70 -20.72
CA ARG A 68 24.19 -15.76 -21.33
C ARG A 68 23.56 -14.41 -21.72
N GLY A 69 22.43 -14.04 -21.14
CA GLY A 69 21.91 -12.69 -21.27
C GLY A 69 22.98 -11.71 -20.78
N LYS A 70 23.65 -11.01 -21.70
CA LYS A 70 24.57 -9.90 -21.41
C LYS A 70 23.95 -9.11 -20.27
N ARG A 71 24.66 -8.98 -19.14
CA ARG A 71 24.27 -8.07 -18.05
C ARG A 71 24.03 -6.71 -18.70
N LEU A 72 22.77 -6.39 -18.97
CA LEU A 72 22.38 -5.07 -19.43
C LEU A 72 22.54 -4.20 -18.19
N VAL A 73 23.76 -3.70 -18.03
CA VAL A 73 24.11 -2.75 -16.98
C VAL A 73 23.12 -1.62 -17.10
N ARG A 74 22.36 -1.41 -16.02
CA ARG A 74 21.43 -0.30 -15.89
C ARG A 74 22.23 1.00 -16.00
N ARG A 75 22.41 1.53 -17.21
CA ARG A 75 22.80 2.91 -17.40
C ARG A 75 21.65 3.73 -16.82
N ASN A 76 21.91 4.50 -15.77
CA ASN A 76 20.97 5.45 -15.17
C ASN A 76 20.63 6.55 -16.19
N SER A 77 19.91 6.16 -17.24
CA SER A 77 19.59 6.98 -18.40
C SER A 77 18.13 7.37 -18.31
N GLY A 78 17.83 8.18 -17.30
CA GLY A 78 16.60 8.94 -17.25
C GLY A 78 16.76 10.20 -18.10
N LEU A 79 16.55 10.14 -19.42
CA LEU A 79 16.56 11.35 -20.25
C LEU A 79 15.36 12.22 -19.84
N ARG A 80 15.61 13.41 -19.29
CA ARG A 80 14.57 14.40 -19.03
C ARG A 80 14.24 15.14 -20.33
N GLY A 81 13.01 15.01 -20.80
CA GLY A 81 12.48 15.84 -21.88
C GLY A 81 12.20 17.27 -21.38
N LYS A 82 12.18 18.24 -22.29
CA LYS A 82 11.86 19.65 -21.98
C LYS A 82 10.49 19.82 -21.29
N ASP A 83 9.56 18.91 -21.55
CA ASP A 83 8.21 18.89 -20.97
C ASP A 83 8.15 18.26 -19.55
N GLY A 84 9.31 18.00 -18.92
CA GLY A 84 9.40 17.31 -17.62
C GLY A 84 9.21 15.78 -17.68
N SER A 85 8.97 15.22 -18.87
CA SER A 85 8.85 13.77 -19.06
C SER A 85 10.18 13.06 -18.79
N ARG A 86 10.15 11.93 -18.08
CA ARG A 86 11.34 11.10 -17.82
C ARG A 86 11.30 9.89 -18.73
N MET A 87 12.27 9.76 -19.64
CA MET A 87 12.45 8.57 -20.46
C MET A 87 13.39 7.62 -19.73
N ILE A 88 12.89 6.46 -19.33
CA ILE A 88 13.69 5.42 -18.69
C ILE A 88 13.87 4.25 -19.65
N TYR A 89 15.07 3.67 -19.66
CA TYR A 89 15.33 2.42 -20.39
C TYR A 89 15.21 1.25 -19.41
N VAL A 90 14.18 0.42 -19.61
CA VAL A 90 13.91 -0.74 -18.77
C VAL A 90 14.34 -2.00 -19.53
N PRO A 91 15.08 -2.94 -18.93
CA PRO A 91 15.39 -4.20 -19.58
C PRO A 91 14.11 -4.96 -19.91
N TYR A 92 13.94 -5.33 -21.17
CA TYR A 92 12.83 -6.13 -21.67
C TYR A 92 13.37 -7.28 -22.51
N ARG A 93 13.29 -8.49 -21.94
CA ARG A 93 13.88 -9.72 -22.51
C ARG A 93 15.39 -9.51 -22.74
N SER A 94 15.85 -9.54 -24.00
CA SER A 94 17.24 -9.34 -24.42
C SER A 94 17.54 -7.91 -24.90
N SER A 95 16.58 -6.98 -24.81
CA SER A 95 16.68 -5.60 -25.32
C SER A 95 16.35 -4.57 -24.22
N THR A 96 16.65 -3.30 -24.44
CA THR A 96 16.17 -2.20 -23.60
C THR A 96 14.90 -1.60 -24.21
N SER A 97 13.83 -1.55 -23.43
CA SER A 97 12.58 -0.89 -23.81
C SER A 97 12.57 0.54 -23.30
N LYS A 98 12.29 1.49 -24.19
CA LYS A 98 12.13 2.91 -23.85
C LYS A 98 10.74 3.14 -23.27
N VAL A 99 10.67 3.57 -22.01
CA VAL A 99 9.42 3.93 -21.33
C VAL A 99 9.44 5.42 -21.01
N THR A 100 8.56 6.18 -21.66
CA THR A 100 8.36 7.60 -21.35
C THR A 100 7.33 7.74 -20.22
N ILE A 101 7.74 8.36 -19.11
CA ILE A 101 6.87 8.68 -17.98
C ILE A 101 6.57 10.16 -18.06
N HIS A 102 5.28 10.49 -18.20
CA HIS A 102 4.80 11.87 -18.14
C HIS A 102 4.41 12.19 -16.69
N PRO A 103 4.93 13.28 -16.11
CA PRO A 103 4.51 13.71 -14.79
C PRO A 103 3.04 14.14 -14.81
N THR A 104 2.39 13.97 -13.67
CA THR A 104 1.03 14.44 -13.45
C THR A 104 1.01 15.97 -13.46
N LYS A 105 0.06 16.58 -14.19
CA LYS A 105 0.00 18.05 -14.32
C LYS A 105 -0.42 18.69 -13.00
N PRO A 106 0.14 19.84 -12.59
CA PRO A 106 -0.28 20.54 -11.36
C PRO A 106 -1.79 20.83 -11.32
N THR A 107 -2.38 21.23 -12.46
CA THR A 107 -3.83 21.47 -12.57
C THR A 107 -4.68 20.24 -12.27
N THR A 108 -4.17 19.03 -12.51
CA THR A 108 -4.88 17.79 -12.15
C THR A 108 -4.83 17.53 -10.65
N PHE A 109 -3.72 17.89 -9.98
CA PHE A 109 -3.67 17.84 -8.51
C PHE A 109 -4.65 18.83 -7.89
N ASP A 110 -4.76 20.04 -8.43
CA ASP A 110 -5.72 21.04 -7.93
C ASP A 110 -7.18 20.62 -8.12
N ALA A 111 -7.50 19.99 -9.26
CA ALA A 111 -8.84 19.43 -9.50
C ALA A 111 -9.15 18.31 -8.49
N HIS A 112 -8.21 17.40 -8.26
CA HIS A 112 -8.37 16.28 -7.32
C HIS A 112 -8.37 16.73 -5.86
N ARG A 113 -7.69 17.83 -5.52
CA ARG A 113 -7.63 18.39 -4.16
C ARG A 113 -9.01 18.58 -3.55
N ARG A 114 -10.00 18.99 -4.35
CA ARG A 114 -11.39 19.15 -3.91
C ARG A 114 -12.03 17.83 -3.49
N LEU A 115 -11.73 16.74 -4.21
CA LEU A 115 -12.29 15.40 -3.92
C LEU A 115 -11.78 14.84 -2.59
N PHE A 116 -10.51 15.10 -2.27
CA PHE A 116 -9.85 14.53 -1.09
C PHE A 116 -9.94 15.41 0.16
N LEU A 117 -9.83 16.74 0.02
CA LEU A 117 -9.82 17.67 1.15
C LEU A 117 -11.20 18.23 1.53
N ASN A 118 -12.17 18.21 0.61
CA ASN A 118 -13.52 18.72 0.85
C ASN A 118 -14.58 17.69 0.38
N PRO A 119 -14.70 16.52 1.03
CA PRO A 119 -15.72 15.53 0.69
C PRO A 119 -17.13 16.11 0.86
N PRO A 120 -18.11 15.72 0.02
CA PRO A 120 -19.47 16.22 0.09
C PRO A 120 -20.15 15.85 1.41
N ARG A 121 -20.95 16.77 1.98
CA ARG A 121 -21.66 16.59 3.27
C ARG A 121 -22.53 15.33 3.33
N VAL A 122 -23.08 14.93 2.19
CA VAL A 122 -23.95 13.73 2.04
C VAL A 122 -23.19 12.43 2.34
N ALA A 123 -21.85 12.43 2.28
CA ALA A 123 -21.04 11.24 2.57
C ALA A 123 -21.07 10.80 4.05
N GLY A 124 -21.67 11.58 4.95
CA GLY A 124 -21.69 11.28 6.40
C GLY A 124 -20.30 11.36 7.06
N LEU A 125 -19.31 11.88 6.32
CA LEU A 125 -17.94 12.11 6.78
C LEU A 125 -17.82 13.43 7.57
N THR A 126 -18.83 14.29 7.49
CA THR A 126 -18.93 15.56 8.22
C THR A 126 -20.08 15.47 9.21
N ASP A 127 -19.93 14.67 10.27
CA ASP A 127 -20.88 14.72 11.38
C ASP A 127 -20.75 16.08 12.09
N GLY A 128 -21.83 16.66 12.60
CA GLY A 128 -21.97 18.09 12.96
C GLY A 128 -20.97 18.72 13.95
N LYS A 129 -19.98 17.97 14.45
CA LYS A 129 -18.84 18.45 15.26
C LYS A 129 -17.47 18.29 14.58
N MET A 130 -17.41 17.62 13.43
CA MET A 130 -16.18 17.29 12.71
C MET A 130 -16.00 18.20 11.49
N THR A 131 -14.81 18.78 11.38
CA THR A 131 -14.40 19.65 10.27
C THR A 131 -14.32 18.92 8.93
N PRO A 132 -14.35 19.65 7.80
CA PRO A 132 -14.39 19.07 6.46
C PRO A 132 -13.16 18.26 6.01
N GLN A 133 -12.14 17.99 6.83
CA GLN A 133 -10.79 17.80 6.27
C GLN A 133 -10.11 16.46 6.56
N ILE A 134 -10.75 15.55 7.29
CA ILE A 134 -10.17 14.23 7.58
C ILE A 134 -11.34 13.24 7.73
N PRO A 135 -11.51 12.23 6.86
CA PRO A 135 -12.16 11.00 7.32
C PRO A 135 -11.29 10.52 8.49
N PRO A 136 -11.81 10.37 9.73
CA PRO A 136 -10.99 9.90 10.84
C PRO A 136 -10.15 8.70 10.38
N PRO A 137 -8.90 8.52 10.87
CA PRO A 137 -8.13 7.29 10.61
C PRO A 137 -8.90 6.01 11.00
N GLN A 138 -10.05 6.18 11.66
CA GLN A 138 -11.04 5.19 12.04
C GLN A 138 -12.45 5.42 11.45
N THR A 139 -12.61 5.95 10.22
CA THR A 139 -13.91 5.82 9.55
C THR A 139 -14.26 4.35 9.51
N LYS A 140 -15.33 3.94 10.20
CA LYS A 140 -15.75 2.55 10.31
C LYS A 140 -15.79 1.96 8.90
N PRO A 141 -14.89 1.01 8.54
CA PRO A 141 -14.89 0.43 7.22
C PRO A 141 -16.22 -0.29 7.03
N GLY A 142 -17.04 0.22 6.11
CA GLY A 142 -18.40 -0.25 5.91
C GLY A 142 -18.93 0.21 4.56
N LEU A 143 -19.96 -0.50 4.08
CA LEU A 143 -20.67 -0.20 2.84
C LEU A 143 -21.57 1.02 3.01
N ASN A 144 -20.95 2.19 3.18
CA ASN A 144 -21.61 3.47 3.42
C ASN A 144 -21.39 4.42 2.23
N LEU A 145 -22.13 5.52 2.18
CA LEU A 145 -21.95 6.55 1.15
C LEU A 145 -20.52 7.13 1.15
N ALA A 146 -19.86 7.14 2.30
CA ALA A 146 -18.43 7.45 2.45
C ALA A 146 -17.54 6.54 1.60
N PHE A 147 -17.75 5.22 1.63
CA PHE A 147 -16.99 4.27 0.82
C PHE A 147 -17.18 4.54 -0.66
N LEU A 148 -18.41 4.82 -1.09
CA LEU A 148 -18.69 5.13 -2.49
C LEU A 148 -17.92 6.39 -2.95
N HIS A 149 -17.92 7.45 -2.14
CA HIS A 149 -17.13 8.65 -2.43
C HIS A 149 -15.63 8.36 -2.48
N GLN A 150 -15.10 7.62 -1.51
CA GLN A 150 -13.68 7.23 -1.48
C GLN A 150 -13.30 6.43 -2.73
N PHE A 151 -14.09 5.42 -3.08
CA PHE A 151 -13.85 4.57 -4.24
C PHE A 151 -13.95 5.35 -5.55
N LEU A 152 -14.98 6.19 -5.73
CA LEU A 152 -15.13 7.02 -6.93
C LEU A 152 -14.02 8.05 -7.07
N SER A 153 -13.55 8.63 -5.95
CA SER A 153 -12.40 9.54 -5.95
C SER A 153 -11.12 8.82 -6.42
N LEU A 154 -10.86 7.60 -5.95
CA LEU A 154 -9.74 6.78 -6.42
C LEU A 154 -9.92 6.36 -7.90
N LEU A 155 -11.15 6.01 -8.29
CA LEU A 155 -11.47 5.63 -9.66
C LEU A 155 -11.21 6.79 -10.65
N SER A 156 -11.44 8.04 -10.24
CA SER A 156 -11.14 9.22 -11.07
C SER A 156 -9.65 9.33 -11.44
N ILE A 157 -8.75 8.82 -10.59
CA ILE A 157 -7.31 8.75 -10.87
C ILE A 157 -6.99 7.54 -11.77
N MET A 158 -7.62 6.39 -11.51
CA MET A 158 -7.37 5.13 -12.23
C MET A 158 -7.90 5.17 -13.67
N VAL A 159 -9.06 5.79 -13.88
CA VAL A 159 -9.77 5.91 -15.16
C VAL A 159 -10.17 7.37 -15.37
N PRO A 160 -9.24 8.24 -15.81
CA PRO A 160 -9.46 9.68 -15.85
C PRO A 160 -10.40 10.12 -16.98
N ARG A 161 -10.44 9.38 -18.09
CA ARG A 161 -11.24 9.70 -19.27
C ARG A 161 -11.72 8.43 -19.96
N TRP A 162 -12.86 8.49 -20.62
CA TRP A 162 -13.39 7.40 -21.46
C TRP A 162 -12.48 7.00 -22.63
N SER A 163 -11.64 7.93 -23.10
CA SER A 163 -10.63 7.67 -24.14
C SER A 163 -9.31 7.09 -23.59
N SER A 164 -9.21 6.81 -22.29
CA SER A 164 -7.97 6.28 -21.72
C SER A 164 -7.78 4.80 -22.06
N LYS A 165 -6.52 4.33 -22.01
CA LYS A 165 -6.18 2.92 -22.22
C LYS A 165 -6.92 2.00 -21.23
N GLU A 166 -7.08 2.48 -20.00
CA GLU A 166 -7.76 1.78 -18.91
C GLU A 166 -9.26 1.61 -19.20
N ALA A 167 -9.92 2.65 -19.72
CA ALA A 167 -11.31 2.57 -20.16
C ALA A 167 -11.49 1.57 -21.32
N GLY A 168 -10.57 1.55 -22.28
CA GLY A 168 -10.58 0.56 -23.37
C GLY A 168 -10.40 -0.88 -22.88
N LEU A 169 -9.53 -1.11 -21.88
CA LEU A 169 -9.37 -2.42 -21.24
C LEU A 169 -10.64 -2.86 -20.50
N LEU A 170 -11.29 -1.94 -19.77
CA LEU A 170 -12.56 -2.22 -19.09
C LEU A 170 -13.67 -2.54 -20.08
N LEU A 171 -13.80 -1.78 -21.18
CA LEU A 171 -14.80 -2.01 -22.22
C LEU A 171 -14.61 -3.37 -22.90
N SER A 172 -13.36 -3.74 -23.24
CA SER A 172 -13.05 -5.07 -23.75
C SER A 172 -13.42 -6.15 -22.73
N HIS A 173 -13.14 -5.93 -21.45
CA HIS A 173 -13.53 -6.84 -20.39
C HIS A 173 -15.05 -7.00 -20.31
N THR A 174 -15.83 -5.90 -20.35
CA THR A 174 -17.31 -5.96 -20.39
C THR A 174 -17.81 -6.79 -21.55
N ALA A 175 -17.24 -6.60 -22.75
CA ALA A 175 -17.64 -7.34 -23.94
C ALA A 175 -17.44 -8.85 -23.76
N PHE A 176 -16.32 -9.27 -23.18
CA PHE A 176 -16.07 -10.68 -22.87
C PHE A 176 -16.99 -11.23 -21.75
N LEU A 177 -17.38 -10.41 -20.77
CA LEU A 177 -18.38 -10.81 -19.77
C LEU A 177 -19.74 -11.07 -20.42
N ILE A 178 -20.22 -10.17 -21.27
CA ILE A 178 -21.48 -10.31 -22.00
C ILE A 178 -21.43 -11.54 -22.93
N LEU A 179 -20.33 -11.70 -23.68
CA LEU A 179 -20.11 -12.87 -24.53
C LEU A 179 -20.16 -14.16 -23.70
N ARG A 180 -19.57 -14.18 -22.51
CA ARG A 180 -19.60 -15.34 -21.63
C ARG A 180 -21.01 -15.69 -21.17
N THR A 181 -21.82 -14.70 -20.78
CA THR A 181 -23.22 -14.94 -20.40
C THR A 181 -24.03 -15.45 -21.59
N TYR A 182 -23.85 -14.86 -22.78
CA TYR A 182 -24.48 -15.35 -24.01
C TYR A 182 -24.11 -16.81 -24.32
N LEU A 183 -22.81 -17.16 -24.27
CA LEU A 183 -22.38 -18.55 -24.49
C LEU A 183 -22.99 -19.50 -23.46
N SER A 184 -23.18 -19.06 -22.22
CA SER A 184 -23.82 -19.86 -21.16
C SER A 184 -25.30 -20.14 -21.48
N LEU A 185 -26.01 -19.17 -22.08
CA LEU A 185 -27.36 -19.38 -22.60
C LEU A 185 -27.43 -20.36 -23.76
N VAL A 186 -26.51 -20.26 -24.71
CA VAL A 186 -26.48 -21.17 -25.86
C VAL A 186 -26.20 -22.59 -25.40
N VAL A 187 -25.27 -22.78 -24.45
CA VAL A 187 -25.03 -24.07 -23.80
C VAL A 187 -26.29 -24.55 -23.08
N ALA A 188 -27.02 -23.67 -22.36
CA ALA A 188 -28.27 -24.01 -21.68
C ALA A 188 -29.32 -24.61 -22.63
N ARG A 189 -29.53 -23.97 -23.79
CA ARG A 189 -30.45 -24.44 -24.82
C ARG A 189 -29.99 -25.73 -25.47
N LEU A 190 -28.70 -25.83 -25.76
CA LEU A 190 -28.11 -26.98 -26.44
C LEU A 190 -28.17 -28.25 -25.57
N ASP A 191 -27.96 -28.18 -24.25
CA ASP A 191 -28.18 -29.35 -23.38
C ASP A 191 -29.65 -29.79 -23.39
N GLY A 192 -30.61 -28.85 -23.43
CA GLY A 192 -32.03 -29.19 -23.55
C GLY A 192 -32.36 -29.91 -24.85
N GLU A 193 -31.71 -29.52 -25.96
CA GLU A 193 -31.82 -30.22 -27.25
C GLU A 193 -31.19 -31.61 -27.19
N ILE A 194 -29.97 -31.73 -26.64
CA ILE A 194 -29.27 -33.01 -26.49
C ILE A 194 -30.09 -34.00 -25.67
N VAL A 195 -30.67 -33.57 -24.55
CA VAL A 195 -31.51 -34.45 -23.71
C VAL A 195 -32.81 -34.81 -24.42
N ARG A 196 -33.44 -33.87 -25.13
CA ARG A 196 -34.64 -34.15 -25.94
C ARG A 196 -34.35 -35.20 -27.02
N ASP A 197 -33.18 -35.14 -27.65
CA ASP A 197 -32.79 -36.03 -28.75
C ASP A 197 -32.35 -37.40 -28.20
N LEU A 198 -31.73 -37.43 -27.02
CA LEU A 198 -31.45 -38.65 -26.25
C LEU A 198 -32.73 -39.41 -25.89
N VAL A 199 -33.71 -38.72 -25.29
CA VAL A 199 -35.00 -39.33 -24.90
C VAL A 199 -35.79 -39.80 -26.12
N ALA A 200 -35.59 -39.16 -27.27
CA ALA A 200 -36.23 -39.55 -28.53
C ALA A 200 -35.56 -40.69 -29.28
N GLY A 201 -34.39 -41.15 -28.83
CA GLY A 201 -33.62 -42.19 -29.51
C GLY A 201 -32.98 -41.76 -30.83
N ASP A 202 -32.89 -40.45 -31.13
CA ASP A 202 -32.23 -39.96 -32.35
C ASP A 202 -30.71 -39.86 -32.14
N GLY A 203 -30.02 -40.98 -32.37
CA GLY A 203 -28.57 -41.07 -32.17
C GLY A 203 -27.75 -40.12 -33.05
N LYS A 204 -28.23 -39.75 -34.26
CA LYS A 204 -27.50 -38.85 -35.16
C LYS A 204 -27.57 -37.41 -34.67
N ALA A 205 -28.78 -36.94 -34.32
CA ALA A 205 -28.96 -35.61 -33.75
C ALA A 205 -28.24 -35.47 -32.41
N PHE A 206 -28.28 -36.50 -31.56
CA PHE A 206 -27.56 -36.55 -30.30
C PHE A 206 -26.04 -36.40 -30.46
N ILE A 207 -25.40 -37.18 -31.33
CA ILE A 207 -23.95 -37.10 -31.57
C ILE A 207 -23.57 -35.71 -32.12
N TRP A 208 -24.36 -35.16 -33.05
CA TRP A 208 -24.09 -33.84 -33.59
C TRP A 208 -24.29 -32.73 -32.54
N GLY A 209 -25.27 -32.89 -31.66
CA GLY A 209 -25.45 -32.06 -30.47
C GLY A 209 -24.23 -32.08 -29.55
N ILE A 210 -23.66 -33.25 -29.27
CA ILE A 210 -22.42 -33.37 -28.48
C ILE A 210 -21.24 -32.70 -29.18
N ILE A 211 -21.07 -32.86 -30.50
CA ILE A 211 -19.97 -32.19 -31.24
C ILE A 211 -20.08 -30.67 -31.13
N LYS A 212 -21.28 -30.12 -31.33
CA LYS A 212 -21.56 -28.68 -31.11
C LYS A 212 -21.26 -28.25 -29.68
N TRP A 213 -21.66 -29.07 -28.71
CA TRP A 213 -21.43 -28.80 -27.29
C TRP A 213 -19.94 -28.70 -26.97
N CYS A 214 -19.14 -29.65 -27.46
CA CYS A 214 -17.68 -29.65 -27.28
C CYS A 214 -17.02 -28.45 -27.96
N GLY A 215 -17.44 -28.10 -29.18
CA GLY A 215 -16.94 -26.92 -29.89
C GLY A 215 -17.25 -25.62 -29.16
N LEU A 216 -18.51 -25.45 -28.72
CA LEU A 216 -18.94 -24.30 -27.96
C LEU A 216 -18.27 -24.22 -26.58
N GLY A 217 -18.08 -25.36 -25.91
CA GLY A 217 -17.37 -25.48 -24.64
C GLY A 217 -15.91 -25.02 -24.74
N SER A 218 -15.23 -25.35 -25.85
CA SER A 218 -13.86 -24.91 -26.11
C SER A 218 -13.78 -23.38 -26.25
N PHE A 219 -14.69 -22.78 -27.02
CA PHE A 219 -14.77 -21.33 -27.18
C PHE A 219 -15.15 -20.60 -25.87
N ALA A 220 -16.07 -21.20 -25.09
CA ALA A 220 -16.41 -20.70 -23.77
C ALA A 220 -15.21 -20.75 -22.82
N SER A 221 -14.40 -21.81 -22.87
CA SER A 221 -13.18 -21.94 -22.07
C SER A 221 -12.16 -20.84 -22.39
N TYR A 222 -11.93 -20.57 -23.68
CA TYR A 222 -11.09 -19.44 -24.13
C TYR A 222 -11.60 -18.11 -23.57
N THR A 223 -12.91 -17.86 -23.69
CA THR A 223 -13.55 -16.64 -23.16
C THR A 223 -13.29 -16.48 -21.65
N ASN A 224 -13.38 -17.56 -20.88
CA ASN A 224 -13.11 -17.54 -19.44
C ASN A 224 -11.63 -17.26 -19.12
N ALA A 225 -10.70 -17.83 -19.89
CA ALA A 225 -9.28 -17.53 -19.76
C ALA A 225 -8.97 -16.07 -20.10
N MET A 226 -9.61 -15.52 -21.14
CA MET A 226 -9.45 -14.11 -21.54
C MET A 226 -9.97 -13.15 -20.45
N ILE A 227 -11.12 -13.44 -19.83
CA ILE A 227 -11.64 -12.65 -18.70
C ILE A 227 -10.60 -12.57 -17.57
N LYS A 228 -10.02 -13.71 -17.16
CA LYS A 228 -8.96 -13.74 -16.13
C LYS A 228 -7.73 -12.94 -16.54
N PHE A 229 -7.29 -13.07 -17.80
CA PHE A 229 -6.17 -12.29 -18.33
C PHE A 229 -6.45 -10.78 -18.31
N LEU A 230 -7.63 -10.35 -18.76
CA LEU A 230 -8.05 -8.96 -18.75
C LEU A 230 -8.17 -8.41 -17.33
N GLN A 231 -8.69 -9.18 -16.38
CA GLN A 231 -8.70 -8.84 -14.96
C GLN A 231 -7.29 -8.53 -14.44
N SER A 232 -6.31 -9.41 -14.68
CA SER A 232 -4.92 -9.17 -14.27
C SER A 232 -4.31 -7.94 -14.98
N LYS A 233 -4.63 -7.72 -16.26
CA LYS A 233 -4.16 -6.54 -17.01
C LYS A 233 -4.73 -5.24 -16.47
N VAL A 234 -6.02 -5.22 -16.11
CA VAL A 234 -6.68 -4.07 -15.49
C VAL A 234 -6.04 -3.76 -14.13
N SER A 235 -5.81 -4.77 -13.28
CA SER A 235 -5.12 -4.60 -11.99
C SER A 235 -3.74 -3.94 -12.14
N ILE A 236 -2.93 -4.41 -13.11
CA ILE A 236 -1.61 -3.82 -13.39
C ILE A 236 -1.74 -2.38 -13.88
N ALA A 237 -2.71 -2.09 -14.76
CA ALA A 237 -2.91 -0.75 -15.30
C ALA A 237 -3.33 0.24 -14.18
N PHE A 238 -4.27 -0.16 -13.32
CA PHE A 238 -4.69 0.59 -12.15
C PHE A 238 -3.53 0.87 -11.19
N ARG A 239 -2.76 -0.16 -10.83
CA ARG A 239 -1.59 0.00 -9.97
C ARG A 239 -0.57 0.95 -10.57
N THR A 240 -0.26 0.79 -11.87
CA THR A 240 0.71 1.65 -12.56
C THR A 240 0.31 3.12 -12.52
N ARG A 241 -0.98 3.44 -12.69
CA ARG A 241 -1.50 4.81 -12.63
C ARG A 241 -1.43 5.38 -11.22
N LEU A 242 -1.96 4.66 -10.23
CA LEU A 242 -1.98 5.13 -8.86
C LEU A 242 -0.57 5.27 -8.27
N THR A 243 0.33 4.33 -8.50
CA THR A 243 1.72 4.44 -8.03
C THR A 243 2.42 5.66 -8.62
N ARG A 244 2.23 5.95 -9.92
CA ARG A 244 2.80 7.15 -10.55
C ARG A 244 2.24 8.43 -9.94
N TYR A 245 0.92 8.49 -9.79
CA TYR A 245 0.24 9.63 -9.16
C TYR A 245 0.74 9.88 -7.73
N ILE A 246 0.84 8.81 -6.93
CA ILE A 246 1.35 8.87 -5.55
C ILE A 246 2.82 9.30 -5.55
N HIS A 247 3.68 8.76 -6.41
CA HIS A 247 5.09 9.13 -6.47
C HIS A 247 5.28 10.60 -6.85
N ASP A 248 4.51 11.12 -7.80
CA ASP A 248 4.57 12.54 -8.19
C ASP A 248 4.15 13.45 -7.01
N LEU A 249 3.19 13.01 -6.19
CA LEU A 249 2.72 13.76 -5.01
C LEU A 249 3.64 13.59 -3.78
N TYR A 250 4.26 12.42 -3.62
CA TYR A 250 5.13 12.05 -2.50
C TYR A 250 6.56 12.62 -2.67
N LEU A 251 7.10 12.57 -3.88
CA LEU A 251 8.45 13.07 -4.23
C LEU A 251 8.35 14.42 -4.96
N ASN A 252 7.89 15.43 -4.24
CA ASN A 252 7.72 16.80 -4.72
C ASN A 252 8.75 17.77 -4.11
N ASP A 253 8.79 19.00 -4.63
CA ASP A 253 9.67 20.07 -4.11
C ASP A 253 9.26 20.57 -2.71
N ASN A 254 8.05 20.24 -2.26
CA ASN A 254 7.53 20.54 -0.93
C ASN A 254 7.94 19.50 0.14
N LEU A 255 8.82 18.55 -0.21
CA LEU A 255 9.35 17.53 0.70
C LEU A 255 8.26 16.63 1.31
N GLY A 256 7.26 16.25 0.49
CA GLY A 256 6.11 15.44 0.91
C GLY A 256 6.49 14.18 1.68
N TYR A 257 7.53 13.47 1.25
CA TYR A 257 8.03 12.26 1.91
C TYR A 257 8.55 12.49 3.34
N TYR A 258 9.13 13.65 3.62
CA TYR A 258 9.63 14.00 4.95
C TYR A 258 8.48 14.48 5.83
N LYS A 259 7.68 15.44 5.33
CA LYS A 259 6.58 16.06 6.07
C LYS A 259 5.51 15.04 6.48
N LEU A 260 5.21 14.08 5.62
CA LEU A 260 4.20 13.05 5.90
C LEU A 260 4.56 12.19 7.12
N THR A 261 5.82 11.77 7.22
CA THR A 261 6.29 10.86 8.27
C THR A 261 6.59 11.60 9.57
N ASN A 262 7.18 12.81 9.48
CA ASN A 262 7.71 13.51 10.65
C ASN A 262 6.81 14.63 11.19
N LEU A 263 5.86 15.15 10.41
CA LEU A 263 5.03 16.30 10.82
C LEU A 263 3.52 15.99 10.85
N ASP A 264 3.00 15.31 9.82
CA ASP A 264 1.55 15.15 9.65
C ASP A 264 0.95 14.01 10.49
N GLY A 265 1.71 12.95 10.74
CA GLY A 265 1.33 11.80 11.58
C GLY A 265 0.11 11.00 11.11
N GLY A 266 -0.60 11.41 10.06
CA GLY A 266 -1.91 10.87 9.67
C GLY A 266 -1.90 9.40 9.22
N ILE A 267 -0.74 8.90 8.78
CA ILE A 267 -0.55 7.51 8.32
C ILE A 267 0.30 6.69 9.31
N GLY A 268 0.91 7.32 10.33
CA GLY A 268 1.88 6.67 11.22
C GLY A 268 3.17 6.25 10.50
N GLN A 269 3.90 5.28 11.07
CA GLN A 269 5.23 4.85 10.57
C GLN A 269 5.20 3.87 9.37
N GLY A 270 4.04 3.59 8.77
CA GLY A 270 3.86 2.54 7.75
C GLY A 270 3.69 3.01 6.31
N THR A 271 4.11 4.22 5.93
CA THR A 271 3.88 4.80 4.58
C THR A 271 4.31 3.86 3.45
N ASP A 272 5.41 3.12 3.62
CA ASP A 272 5.90 2.12 2.68
C ASP A 272 4.91 0.96 2.47
N GLN A 273 4.27 0.48 3.54
CA GLN A 273 3.22 -0.55 3.48
C GLN A 273 2.02 -0.07 2.67
N PHE A 274 1.58 1.17 2.86
CA PHE A 274 0.47 1.75 2.10
C PHE A 274 0.77 1.79 0.60
N ILE A 275 1.99 2.22 0.22
CA ILE A 275 2.39 2.38 -1.19
C ILE A 275 2.63 1.02 -1.86
N THR A 276 3.22 0.05 -1.16
CA THR A 276 3.67 -1.21 -1.77
C THR A 276 2.62 -2.33 -1.68
N GLN A 277 2.06 -2.57 -0.50
CA GLN A 277 1.16 -3.70 -0.23
C GLN A 277 -0.30 -3.30 -0.39
N ASP A 278 -0.77 -2.29 0.34
CA ASP A 278 -2.19 -1.91 0.34
C ASP A 278 -2.67 -1.46 -1.05
N LEU A 279 -1.86 -0.68 -1.75
CA LEU A 279 -2.15 -0.27 -3.12
C LEU A 279 -2.28 -1.48 -4.07
N THR A 280 -1.41 -2.48 -3.91
CA THR A 280 -1.45 -3.71 -4.73
C THR A 280 -2.72 -4.51 -4.43
N LEU A 281 -3.06 -4.68 -3.16
CA LEU A 281 -4.28 -5.37 -2.73
C LEU A 281 -5.54 -4.65 -3.19
N PHE A 282 -5.58 -3.32 -3.06
CA PHE A 282 -6.67 -2.48 -3.57
C PHE A 282 -6.87 -2.65 -5.08
N CYS A 283 -5.80 -2.52 -5.88
CA CYS A 283 -5.91 -2.62 -7.34
C CYS A 283 -6.34 -4.02 -7.81
N ALA A 284 -5.84 -5.07 -7.16
CA ALA A 284 -6.24 -6.44 -7.43
C ALA A 284 -7.71 -6.70 -7.06
N SER A 285 -8.12 -6.26 -5.87
CA SER A 285 -9.50 -6.38 -5.40
C SER A 285 -10.48 -5.58 -6.28
N ALA A 286 -10.15 -4.33 -6.62
CA ALA A 286 -10.97 -3.49 -7.50
C ALA A 286 -11.14 -4.09 -8.91
N ALA A 287 -10.05 -4.62 -9.49
CA ALA A 287 -10.13 -5.30 -10.78
C ALA A 287 -10.92 -6.61 -10.72
N SER A 288 -10.79 -7.36 -9.62
CA SER A 288 -11.57 -8.57 -9.37
C SER A 288 -13.05 -8.26 -9.23
N LEU A 289 -13.38 -7.20 -8.48
CA LEU A 289 -14.74 -6.77 -8.23
C LEU A 289 -15.51 -6.48 -9.51
N TYR A 290 -14.82 -5.88 -10.49
CA TYR A 290 -15.41 -5.60 -11.81
C TYR A 290 -15.96 -6.88 -12.48
N SER A 291 -15.21 -7.99 -12.42
CA SER A 291 -15.67 -9.27 -12.97
C SER A 291 -16.61 -10.03 -12.03
N SER A 292 -16.38 -9.95 -10.71
CA SER A 292 -17.17 -10.71 -9.72
C SER A 292 -18.57 -10.13 -9.54
N LEU A 293 -18.77 -8.82 -9.72
CA LEU A 293 -20.10 -8.21 -9.79
C LEU A 293 -20.67 -8.16 -11.20
N GLY A 294 -19.83 -7.83 -12.20
CA GLY A 294 -20.30 -7.61 -13.56
C GLY A 294 -20.92 -8.85 -14.17
N LYS A 295 -20.28 -10.02 -14.01
CA LYS A 295 -20.81 -11.27 -14.57
C LYS A 295 -22.13 -11.70 -13.92
N PRO A 296 -22.22 -11.87 -12.58
CA PRO A 296 -23.48 -12.25 -11.95
C PRO A 296 -24.61 -11.25 -12.20
N PHE A 297 -24.31 -9.95 -12.30
CA PHE A 297 -25.31 -8.95 -12.65
C PHE A 297 -25.89 -9.18 -14.05
N VAL A 298 -25.02 -9.37 -15.06
CA VAL A 298 -25.46 -9.67 -16.42
C VAL A 298 -26.21 -11.00 -16.48
N ASP A 299 -25.70 -12.03 -15.81
CA ASP A 299 -26.36 -13.34 -15.66
C ASP A 299 -27.76 -13.18 -15.05
N LEU A 300 -27.89 -12.42 -13.96
CA LEU A 300 -29.16 -12.21 -13.26
C LEU A 300 -30.17 -11.48 -14.14
N CYS A 301 -29.79 -10.38 -14.80
CA CYS A 301 -30.68 -9.68 -15.74
C CYS A 301 -31.15 -10.59 -16.88
N VAL A 302 -30.22 -11.31 -17.51
CA VAL A 302 -30.50 -12.13 -18.69
C VAL A 302 -31.34 -13.36 -18.34
N PHE A 303 -31.00 -14.07 -17.26
CA PHE A 303 -31.76 -15.25 -16.82
C PHE A 303 -33.11 -14.85 -16.24
N SER A 304 -33.22 -13.76 -15.48
CA SER A 304 -34.51 -13.24 -15.00
C SER A 304 -35.43 -12.88 -16.17
N TYR A 305 -34.92 -12.24 -17.22
CA TYR A 305 -35.71 -11.94 -18.41
C TYR A 305 -36.17 -13.21 -19.15
N GLN A 306 -35.30 -14.22 -19.29
CA GLN A 306 -35.73 -15.48 -19.90
C GLN A 306 -36.76 -16.24 -19.07
N LEU A 307 -36.60 -16.22 -17.74
CA LEU A 307 -37.52 -16.88 -16.84
C LEU A 307 -38.89 -16.19 -16.80
N PHE A 308 -38.90 -14.85 -16.87
CA PHE A 308 -40.14 -14.09 -17.04
C PHE A 308 -40.93 -14.53 -18.27
N ARG A 309 -40.21 -14.78 -19.38
CA ARG A 309 -40.84 -15.25 -20.62
C ARG A 309 -41.33 -16.69 -20.53
N SER A 310 -40.70 -17.56 -19.75
CA SER A 310 -41.06 -18.99 -19.68
C SER A 310 -42.05 -19.35 -18.56
N LEU A 311 -41.96 -18.71 -17.39
CA LEU A 311 -42.80 -19.01 -16.22
C LEU A 311 -43.81 -17.89 -15.87
N GLY A 312 -43.75 -16.75 -16.58
CA GLY A 312 -44.62 -15.62 -16.34
C GLY A 312 -44.19 -14.71 -15.17
N PRO A 313 -44.96 -13.64 -14.90
CA PRO A 313 -44.60 -12.59 -13.93
C PRO A 313 -44.56 -13.07 -12.48
N LEU A 314 -45.43 -14.00 -12.08
CA LEU A 314 -45.53 -14.49 -10.69
C LEU A 314 -44.27 -15.24 -10.23
N ALA A 315 -43.67 -16.05 -11.11
CA ALA A 315 -42.44 -16.75 -10.80
C ALA A 315 -41.25 -15.79 -10.64
N LEU A 316 -41.20 -14.72 -11.46
CA LEU A 316 -40.16 -13.69 -11.35
C LEU A 316 -40.29 -12.90 -10.03
N THR A 317 -41.49 -12.48 -9.66
CA THR A 317 -41.70 -11.72 -8.42
C THR A 317 -41.39 -12.57 -7.18
N GLY A 318 -41.77 -13.85 -7.18
CA GLY A 318 -41.40 -14.80 -6.12
C GLY A 318 -39.88 -14.96 -5.96
N LEU A 319 -39.16 -15.09 -7.07
CA LEU A 319 -37.69 -15.20 -7.08
C LEU A 319 -36.98 -13.94 -6.61
N LEU A 320 -37.39 -12.77 -7.12
CA LEU A 320 -36.82 -11.50 -6.70
C LEU A 320 -37.10 -11.24 -5.21
N SER A 321 -38.32 -11.51 -4.74
CA SER A 321 -38.70 -11.40 -3.33
C SER A 321 -37.82 -12.28 -2.43
N ASN A 322 -37.64 -13.56 -2.79
CA ASN A 322 -36.75 -14.47 -2.08
C ASN A 322 -35.28 -13.98 -2.08
N TYR A 323 -34.81 -13.43 -3.20
CA TYR A 323 -33.47 -12.83 -3.28
C TYR A 323 -33.32 -11.62 -2.35
N PHE A 324 -34.26 -10.67 -2.37
CA PHE A 324 -34.22 -9.50 -1.48
C PHE A 324 -34.31 -9.89 0.01
N LEU A 325 -35.17 -10.86 0.35
CA LEU A 325 -35.30 -11.37 1.71
C LEU A 325 -34.00 -12.03 2.19
N THR A 326 -33.43 -12.90 1.35
CA THR A 326 -32.15 -13.57 1.62
C THR A 326 -31.00 -12.56 1.79
N ALA A 327 -30.92 -11.56 0.90
CA ALA A 327 -29.92 -10.50 0.96
C ALA A 327 -30.01 -9.68 2.24
N THR A 328 -31.23 -9.35 2.66
CA THR A 328 -31.48 -8.57 3.88
C THR A 328 -31.10 -9.37 5.13
N LEU A 329 -31.44 -10.66 5.16
CA LEU A 329 -31.10 -11.58 6.26
C LEU A 329 -29.58 -11.74 6.41
N LEU A 330 -28.88 -12.08 5.31
CA LEU A 330 -27.43 -12.26 5.32
C LEU A 330 -26.70 -10.96 5.66
N ARG A 331 -27.15 -9.80 5.16
CA ARG A 331 -26.58 -8.50 5.51
C ARG A 331 -26.70 -8.20 7.01
N ARG A 332 -27.84 -8.55 7.64
CA ARG A 332 -28.05 -8.34 9.08
C ARG A 332 -27.17 -9.27 9.94
N MET A 333 -26.90 -10.47 9.44
CA MET A 333 -26.08 -11.46 10.15
C MET A 333 -24.59 -11.39 9.82
N SER A 334 -24.21 -10.63 8.78
CA SER A 334 -22.81 -10.49 8.35
C SER A 334 -21.98 -9.76 9.41
N PRO A 335 -20.86 -10.36 9.85
CA PRO A 335 -19.86 -9.68 10.65
C PRO A 335 -19.23 -8.48 9.90
N PRO A 336 -18.62 -7.52 10.64
CA PRO A 336 -17.93 -6.39 10.04
C PRO A 336 -16.55 -6.79 9.49
N PHE A 337 -16.52 -7.56 8.39
CA PHE A 337 -15.28 -8.08 7.78
C PHE A 337 -14.27 -7.00 7.40
N GLY A 338 -14.73 -5.86 6.89
CA GLY A 338 -13.84 -4.74 6.54
C GLY A 338 -13.08 -4.20 7.75
N LYS A 339 -13.73 -4.09 8.91
CA LYS A 339 -13.08 -3.67 10.16
C LYS A 339 -12.06 -4.70 10.63
N LEU A 340 -12.42 -5.99 10.60
CA LEU A 340 -11.53 -7.08 11.00
C LEU A 340 -10.27 -7.13 10.13
N LYS A 341 -10.42 -6.97 8.81
CA LYS A 341 -9.28 -6.89 7.88
C LYS A 341 -8.41 -5.67 8.08
N ALA A 342 -9.00 -4.50 8.38
CA ALA A 342 -8.23 -3.30 8.67
C ALA A 342 -7.36 -3.46 9.95
N ILE A 343 -7.90 -4.12 10.98
CA ILE A 343 -7.16 -4.41 12.22
C ILE A 343 -6.05 -5.44 11.97
N GLU A 344 -6.34 -6.53 11.23
CA GLU A 344 -5.34 -7.53 10.84
C GLU A 344 -4.16 -6.89 10.12
N GLY A 345 -4.41 -6.05 9.11
CA GLY A 345 -3.34 -5.38 8.37
C GLY A 345 -2.52 -4.38 9.19
N ARG A 346 -3.09 -3.83 10.28
CA ARG A 346 -2.34 -2.98 11.22
C ARG A 346 -1.35 -3.81 12.05
N HIS A 347 -1.79 -4.88 12.69
CA HIS A 347 -0.91 -5.76 13.47
C HIS A 347 0.15 -6.45 12.60
N GLU A 348 -0.19 -6.81 11.36
CA GLU A 348 0.80 -7.32 10.39
C GLU A 348 1.86 -6.25 10.07
N GLY A 349 1.44 -4.98 9.95
CA GLY A 349 2.33 -3.84 9.76
C GLY A 349 3.25 -3.61 10.96
N ASP A 350 2.71 -3.63 12.18
CA ASP A 350 3.47 -3.46 13.42
C ASP A 350 4.54 -4.57 13.57
N PHE A 351 4.16 -5.83 13.32
CA PHE A 351 5.08 -6.97 13.33
C PHE A 351 6.20 -6.84 12.29
N ARG A 352 5.86 -6.41 11.07
CA ARG A 352 6.85 -6.11 10.02
C ARG A 352 7.76 -4.94 10.41
N GLY A 353 7.22 -3.94 11.10
CA GLY A 353 7.95 -2.80 11.64
C GLY A 353 9.04 -3.24 12.62
N LEU A 354 8.71 -4.16 13.54
CA LEU A 354 9.69 -4.75 14.46
C LEU A 354 10.82 -5.48 13.73
N HIS A 355 10.51 -6.28 12.73
CA HIS A 355 11.54 -6.93 11.90
C HIS A 355 12.41 -5.91 11.16
N SER A 356 11.81 -4.84 10.63
CA SER A 356 12.54 -3.80 9.92
C SER A 356 13.48 -3.04 10.87
N ARG A 357 13.05 -2.79 12.12
CA ARG A 357 13.88 -2.22 13.18
C ARG A 357 15.08 -3.13 13.50
N LEU A 358 14.84 -4.43 13.65
CA LEU A 358 15.90 -5.41 13.92
C LEU A 358 16.94 -5.44 12.79
N ILE A 359 16.49 -5.44 11.53
CA ILE A 359 17.40 -5.40 10.37
C ILE A 359 18.21 -4.09 10.34
N ALA A 360 17.57 -2.95 10.64
CA ALA A 360 18.22 -1.65 10.58
C ALA A 360 19.32 -1.46 11.64
N ASN A 361 19.17 -2.11 12.79
CA ASN A 361 20.08 -2.04 13.95
C ASN A 361 20.71 -3.41 14.27
N ALA A 362 20.90 -4.25 13.26
CA ALA A 362 21.32 -5.64 13.46
C ALA A 362 22.71 -5.75 14.09
N GLU A 363 23.60 -4.84 13.71
CA GLU A 363 24.96 -4.77 14.23
C GLU A 363 24.96 -4.37 15.71
N GLU A 364 24.23 -3.32 16.08
CA GLU A 364 24.09 -2.88 17.47
C GLU A 364 23.46 -3.96 18.35
N VAL A 365 22.39 -4.60 17.89
CA VAL A 365 21.76 -5.72 18.60
C VAL A 365 22.73 -6.89 18.79
N ALA A 366 23.53 -7.21 17.77
CA ALA A 366 24.52 -8.29 17.85
C ALA A 366 25.64 -7.94 18.85
N PHE A 367 26.12 -6.70 18.86
CA PHE A 367 27.14 -6.24 19.82
C PHE A 367 26.67 -6.36 21.28
N TYR A 368 25.40 -6.06 21.56
CA TYR A 368 24.84 -6.22 22.90
C TYR A 368 24.43 -7.67 23.24
N GLY A 369 24.53 -8.61 22.30
CA GLY A 369 23.99 -9.97 22.48
C GLY A 369 22.47 -9.98 22.66
N GLY A 370 21.75 -9.01 22.08
CA GLY A 370 20.32 -8.76 22.32
C GLY A 370 19.36 -9.73 21.62
N SER A 371 19.85 -10.81 20.99
CA SER A 371 19.05 -11.72 20.17
C SER A 371 17.88 -12.36 20.94
N ASP A 372 18.10 -12.75 22.20
CA ASP A 372 17.06 -13.39 23.01
C ASP A 372 15.93 -12.42 23.38
N MET A 373 16.27 -11.17 23.69
CA MET A 373 15.28 -10.12 23.97
C MET A 373 14.49 -9.72 22.73
N GLU A 374 15.16 -9.56 21.59
CA GLU A 374 14.48 -9.28 20.32
C GLU A 374 13.53 -10.42 19.91
N LYS A 375 13.93 -11.68 20.16
CA LYS A 375 13.05 -12.83 19.97
C LYS A 375 11.79 -12.74 20.84
N VAL A 376 11.91 -12.35 22.12
CA VAL A 376 10.74 -12.18 23.01
C VAL A 376 9.78 -11.12 22.48
N PHE A 377 10.29 -9.98 21.98
CA PHE A 377 9.45 -8.94 21.39
C PHE A 377 8.72 -9.44 20.13
N LEU A 378 9.44 -10.11 19.22
CA LEU A 378 8.86 -10.67 18.00
C LEU A 378 7.82 -11.76 18.30
N ASP A 379 8.11 -12.67 19.23
CA ASP A 379 7.19 -13.75 19.61
C ASP A 379 5.93 -13.21 20.28
N LYS A 380 6.02 -12.12 21.06
CA LYS A 380 4.87 -11.48 21.70
C LYS A 380 3.91 -10.92 20.65
N ASP A 381 4.41 -10.10 19.72
CA ASP A 381 3.59 -9.49 18.68
C ASP A 381 3.02 -10.53 17.72
N PHE A 382 3.81 -11.56 17.38
CA PHE A 382 3.32 -12.67 16.57
C PHE A 382 2.19 -13.45 17.26
N LYS A 383 2.28 -13.70 18.57
CA LYS A 383 1.20 -14.36 19.34
C LYS A 383 -0.07 -13.51 19.39
N GLU A 384 0.03 -12.18 19.43
CA GLU A 384 -1.12 -11.29 19.34
C GLU A 384 -1.77 -11.33 17.96
N LEU A 385 -0.96 -11.24 16.90
CA LEU A 385 -1.42 -11.37 15.52
C LEU A 385 -2.10 -12.72 15.28
N LYS A 386 -1.49 -13.82 15.73
CA LYS A 386 -2.03 -15.18 15.62
C LYS A 386 -3.39 -15.30 16.30
N ARG A 387 -3.53 -14.88 17.56
CA ARG A 387 -4.82 -14.94 18.29
C ARG A 387 -5.92 -14.17 17.57
N LEU A 388 -5.59 -13.02 17.02
CA LEU A 388 -6.52 -12.21 16.23
C LEU A 388 -6.95 -12.94 14.96
N MET A 389 -6.01 -13.53 14.22
CA MET A 389 -6.30 -14.30 13.00
C MET A 389 -7.16 -15.54 13.30
N GLU A 390 -6.85 -16.29 14.35
CA GLU A 390 -7.64 -17.46 14.78
C GLU A 390 -9.09 -17.07 15.13
N GLY A 391 -9.27 -15.93 15.83
CA GLY A 391 -10.59 -15.36 16.10
C GLY A 391 -11.37 -15.00 14.83
N ILE A 392 -10.71 -14.36 13.86
CA ILE A 392 -11.30 -14.01 12.56
C ILE A 392 -11.70 -15.27 11.79
N TYR A 393 -10.85 -16.30 11.78
CA TYR A 393 -11.13 -17.56 11.08
C TYR A 393 -12.30 -18.33 11.70
N SER A 394 -12.37 -18.43 13.03
CA SER A 394 -13.51 -19.05 13.72
C SER A 394 -14.83 -18.35 13.40
N LEU A 395 -14.83 -17.01 13.39
CA LEU A 395 -16.00 -16.23 13.00
C LEU A 395 -16.40 -16.47 11.54
N LYS A 396 -15.42 -16.54 10.63
CA LYS A 396 -15.62 -16.79 9.20
C LYS A 396 -16.19 -18.19 8.93
N ILE A 397 -15.78 -19.21 9.67
CA ILE A 397 -16.33 -20.57 9.53
C ILE A 397 -17.83 -20.57 9.86
N ARG A 398 -18.23 -20.00 11.00
CA ARG A 398 -19.65 -19.94 11.41
C ARG A 398 -20.52 -19.22 10.38
N TYR A 399 -20.05 -18.07 9.88
CA TYR A 399 -20.77 -17.32 8.86
C TYR A 399 -20.83 -18.04 7.51
N ASN A 400 -19.71 -18.60 7.04
CA ASN A 400 -19.66 -19.32 5.76
C ASN A 400 -20.60 -20.54 5.76
N MET A 401 -20.75 -21.25 6.88
CA MET A 401 -21.70 -22.37 6.99
C MET A 401 -23.15 -21.90 6.82
N LEU A 402 -23.53 -20.81 7.50
CA LEU A 402 -24.86 -20.21 7.37
C LEU A 402 -25.12 -19.72 5.94
N GLU A 403 -24.15 -19.04 5.35
CA GLU A 403 -24.20 -18.51 3.99
C GLU A 403 -24.37 -19.64 2.97
N ASP A 404 -23.54 -20.69 3.03
CA ASP A 404 -23.63 -21.84 2.15
C ASP A 404 -24.96 -22.58 2.30
N PHE A 405 -25.47 -22.70 3.54
CA PHE A 405 -26.75 -23.35 3.77
C PHE A 405 -27.90 -22.64 3.06
N ILE A 406 -27.97 -21.32 3.23
CA ILE A 406 -29.01 -20.47 2.64
C ILE A 406 -28.88 -20.42 1.11
N LEU A 407 -27.67 -20.19 0.59
CA LEU A 407 -27.45 -19.99 -0.84
C LEU A 407 -27.50 -21.27 -1.67
N LYS A 408 -27.06 -22.43 -1.13
CA LYS A 408 -27.02 -23.68 -1.90
C LYS A 408 -28.30 -24.49 -1.71
N TYR A 409 -28.77 -24.64 -0.47
CA TYR A 409 -29.87 -25.56 -0.18
C TYR A 409 -31.23 -24.86 -0.18
N SER A 410 -31.40 -23.72 0.50
CA SER A 410 -32.70 -23.02 0.55
C SER A 410 -33.11 -22.51 -0.83
N TRP A 411 -32.18 -21.98 -1.61
CA TRP A 411 -32.43 -21.54 -2.98
C TRP A 411 -32.76 -22.67 -3.94
N SER A 412 -32.11 -23.83 -3.80
CA SER A 412 -32.46 -25.00 -4.61
C SER A 412 -33.85 -25.55 -4.24
N ALA A 413 -34.23 -25.51 -2.97
CA ALA A 413 -35.56 -25.94 -2.52
C ALA A 413 -36.67 -25.00 -3.04
N PHE A 414 -36.49 -23.68 -2.89
CA PHE A 414 -37.37 -22.66 -3.46
C PHE A 414 -37.41 -22.76 -5.00
N GLY A 415 -36.24 -23.07 -5.56
CA GLY A 415 -35.97 -23.68 -6.84
C GLY A 415 -37.09 -24.55 -7.39
N TYR A 416 -37.13 -25.74 -6.82
CA TYR A 416 -38.07 -26.78 -7.19
C TYR A 416 -39.52 -26.35 -7.03
N LEU A 417 -39.84 -25.61 -5.97
CA LEU A 417 -41.20 -25.14 -5.70
C LEU A 417 -41.73 -24.19 -6.78
N ILE A 418 -40.88 -23.32 -7.33
CA ILE A 418 -41.30 -22.42 -8.42
C ILE A 418 -41.38 -23.15 -9.76
N THR A 419 -40.41 -24.02 -10.07
CA THR A 419 -40.43 -24.75 -11.35
C THR A 419 -41.58 -25.76 -11.45
N SER A 420 -42.13 -26.19 -10.32
CA SER A 420 -43.27 -27.11 -10.28
C SER A 420 -44.63 -26.40 -10.39
N LEU A 421 -44.70 -25.09 -10.12
CA LEU A 421 -45.95 -24.32 -10.16
C LEU A 421 -46.70 -24.42 -11.51
N PRO A 422 -46.08 -24.25 -12.69
CA PRO A 422 -46.80 -24.38 -13.96
C PRO A 422 -47.32 -25.80 -14.22
N ILE A 423 -46.66 -26.82 -13.66
CA ILE A 423 -47.02 -28.23 -13.83
C ILE A 423 -48.23 -28.58 -12.96
N PHE A 424 -48.26 -28.10 -11.72
CA PHE A 424 -49.34 -28.39 -10.78
C PHE A 424 -50.51 -27.39 -10.84
N LEU A 425 -50.26 -26.14 -11.23
CA LEU A 425 -51.24 -25.07 -11.32
C LEU A 425 -51.13 -24.32 -12.67
N PRO A 426 -51.59 -24.92 -13.79
CA PRO A 426 -51.45 -24.36 -15.14
C PRO A 426 -52.11 -22.99 -15.32
N ALA A 427 -53.21 -22.73 -14.59
CA ALA A 427 -53.91 -21.45 -14.60
C ALA A 427 -53.05 -20.27 -14.10
N TRP A 428 -51.97 -20.56 -13.36
CA TRP A 428 -51.06 -19.56 -12.77
C TRP A 428 -49.73 -19.46 -13.53
N GLY A 429 -49.53 -20.25 -14.59
CA GLY A 429 -48.30 -20.31 -15.40
C GLY A 429 -48.15 -19.21 -16.48
N GLY A 430 -49.00 -18.19 -16.48
CA GLY A 430 -48.96 -17.08 -17.43
C GLY A 430 -49.38 -17.43 -18.87
N LEU A 431 -49.01 -16.58 -19.84
CA LEU A 431 -49.39 -16.66 -21.26
C LEU A 431 -49.06 -18.00 -21.95
N GLY A 432 -48.03 -18.71 -21.48
CA GLY A 432 -47.67 -20.05 -22.00
C GLY A 432 -48.63 -21.15 -21.55
N GLY A 433 -49.05 -21.15 -20.27
CA GLY A 433 -50.03 -22.11 -19.74
C GLY A 433 -51.44 -21.89 -20.28
N ALA A 434 -51.78 -20.64 -20.63
CA ALA A 434 -53.07 -20.31 -21.28
C ALA A 434 -53.15 -20.82 -22.73
N LEU A 435 -52.03 -20.81 -23.48
CA LEU A 435 -51.94 -21.38 -24.83
C LEU A 435 -51.95 -22.93 -24.81
N GLU A 436 -51.36 -23.55 -23.78
CA GLU A 436 -51.41 -25.01 -23.58
C GLU A 436 -52.82 -25.52 -23.25
N LEU A 437 -53.66 -24.73 -22.59
CA LEU A 437 -55.07 -25.07 -22.33
C LEU A 437 -55.91 -25.15 -23.62
N THR A 438 -55.48 -24.48 -24.69
CA THR A 438 -56.21 -24.45 -25.98
C THR A 438 -55.84 -25.57 -26.95
N ASP A 439 -54.73 -26.30 -26.75
CA ASP A 439 -54.20 -27.29 -27.71
C ASP A 439 -54.34 -28.75 -27.20
N ILE A 440 -55.56 -29.28 -27.30
CA ILE A 440 -55.98 -30.55 -26.67
C ILE A 440 -55.48 -31.82 -27.40
N ALA A 441 -54.81 -31.75 -28.55
CA ALA A 441 -54.78 -32.88 -29.49
C ALA A 441 -53.67 -33.97 -29.45
N GLU A 442 -52.50 -33.87 -28.78
CA GLU A 442 -51.51 -34.99 -28.84
C GLU A 442 -50.81 -35.33 -27.51
N LYS A 443 -51.03 -36.54 -26.98
CA LYS A 443 -50.50 -37.01 -25.68
C LYS A 443 -48.99 -37.35 -25.68
N ALA A 444 -48.44 -37.86 -26.79
CA ALA A 444 -47.06 -38.35 -26.85
C ALA A 444 -46.00 -37.25 -27.10
N GLY A 445 -46.33 -36.20 -27.86
CA GLY A 445 -45.48 -35.02 -28.03
C GLY A 445 -45.42 -34.10 -26.79
N ARG A 446 -46.48 -34.13 -25.98
CA ARG A 446 -46.71 -33.28 -24.80
C ARG A 446 -45.78 -33.61 -23.62
N GLU A 447 -45.39 -34.87 -23.42
CA GLU A 447 -44.40 -35.24 -22.39
C GLU A 447 -42.99 -34.80 -22.78
N ARG A 448 -42.65 -34.91 -24.07
CA ARG A 448 -41.34 -34.51 -24.61
C ARG A 448 -41.12 -33.00 -24.55
N GLY A 449 -42.15 -32.21 -24.89
CA GLY A 449 -42.15 -30.75 -24.77
C GLY A 449 -42.01 -30.29 -23.31
N ARG A 450 -42.86 -30.81 -22.43
CA ARG A 450 -42.82 -30.50 -20.98
C ARG A 450 -41.50 -30.90 -20.33
N MET A 451 -40.89 -32.02 -20.71
CA MET A 451 -39.57 -32.42 -20.20
C MET A 451 -38.47 -31.47 -20.66
N LYS A 452 -38.48 -31.07 -21.95
CA LYS A 452 -37.53 -30.07 -22.47
C LYS A 452 -37.66 -28.76 -21.71
N GLU A 453 -38.88 -28.24 -21.57
CA GLU A 453 -39.16 -26.99 -20.88
C GLU A 453 -38.78 -27.06 -19.39
N PHE A 454 -39.15 -28.15 -18.71
CA PHE A 454 -38.76 -28.39 -17.32
C PHE A 454 -37.24 -28.41 -17.13
N ILE A 455 -36.50 -29.14 -17.98
CA ILE A 455 -35.04 -29.21 -17.90
C ILE A 455 -34.41 -27.84 -18.18
N THR A 456 -34.92 -27.11 -19.18
CA THR A 456 -34.41 -25.76 -19.48
C THR A 456 -34.71 -24.77 -18.35
N ASN A 457 -35.93 -24.74 -17.82
CA ASN A 457 -36.33 -23.87 -16.72
C ASN A 457 -35.57 -24.21 -15.43
N LYS A 458 -35.40 -25.51 -15.13
CA LYS A 458 -34.55 -25.99 -14.02
C LYS A 458 -33.12 -25.49 -14.16
N ARG A 459 -32.52 -25.59 -15.35
CA ARG A 459 -31.14 -25.16 -15.59
C ARG A 459 -30.99 -23.64 -15.51
N LEU A 460 -31.94 -22.90 -16.07
CA LEU A 460 -31.97 -21.43 -15.99
C LEU A 460 -32.10 -20.97 -14.53
N MET A 461 -32.93 -21.64 -13.74
CA MET A 461 -33.09 -21.33 -12.33
C MET A 461 -31.87 -21.67 -11.49
N LEU A 462 -31.25 -22.84 -11.70
CA LEU A 462 -29.97 -23.18 -11.06
C LEU A 462 -28.88 -22.16 -11.44
N SER A 463 -28.85 -21.72 -12.70
CA SER A 463 -27.90 -20.69 -13.15
C SER A 463 -28.19 -19.32 -12.53
N LEU A 464 -29.46 -18.97 -12.34
CA LEU A 464 -29.91 -17.77 -11.63
C LEU A 464 -29.55 -17.85 -10.14
N ALA A 465 -29.69 -19.03 -9.52
CA ALA A 465 -29.29 -19.28 -8.14
C ALA A 465 -27.79 -19.16 -7.95
N ASP A 466 -27.01 -19.75 -8.85
CA ASP A 466 -25.56 -19.59 -8.87
C ASP A 466 -25.14 -18.12 -9.07
N ALA A 467 -25.83 -17.39 -9.95
CA ALA A 467 -25.59 -15.96 -10.15
C ALA A 467 -25.95 -15.14 -8.90
N GLY A 468 -27.13 -15.36 -8.30
CA GLY A 468 -27.57 -14.72 -7.07
C GLY A 468 -26.62 -15.01 -5.89
N GLY A 469 -26.18 -16.26 -5.75
CA GLY A 469 -25.20 -16.68 -4.75
C GLY A 469 -23.83 -16.02 -4.96
N ARG A 470 -23.31 -15.98 -6.20
CA ARG A 470 -22.08 -15.24 -6.53
C ARG A 470 -22.20 -13.74 -6.20
N MET A 471 -23.35 -13.15 -6.47
CA MET A 471 -23.61 -11.75 -6.15
C MET A 471 -23.65 -11.50 -4.64
N MET A 472 -24.12 -12.47 -3.86
CA MET A 472 -24.09 -12.44 -2.40
C MET A 472 -22.67 -12.51 -1.85
N TYR A 473 -21.87 -13.48 -2.32
CA TYR A 473 -20.44 -13.58 -1.93
C TYR A 473 -19.68 -12.30 -2.27
N SER A 474 -20.06 -11.61 -3.34
CA SER A 474 -19.43 -10.35 -3.73
C SER A 474 -19.62 -9.22 -2.71
N ILE A 475 -20.64 -9.26 -1.82
CA ILE A 475 -20.79 -8.27 -0.73
C ILE A 475 -19.57 -8.28 0.20
N LYS A 476 -19.02 -9.47 0.45
CA LYS A 476 -17.80 -9.63 1.21
C LYS A 476 -16.60 -9.04 0.47
N ASP A 477 -16.48 -9.30 -0.84
CA ASP A 477 -15.42 -8.73 -1.67
C ASP A 477 -15.50 -7.18 -1.67
N ILE A 478 -16.70 -6.60 -1.74
CA ILE A 478 -16.89 -5.13 -1.62
C ILE A 478 -16.50 -4.66 -0.20
N SER A 479 -16.80 -5.43 0.84
CA SER A 479 -16.44 -5.08 2.22
C SER A 479 -14.92 -5.11 2.46
N GLU A 480 -14.23 -6.09 1.89
CA GLU A 480 -12.76 -6.15 1.89
C GLU A 480 -12.17 -5.00 1.06
N LEU A 481 -12.74 -4.73 -0.12
CA LEU A 481 -12.37 -3.58 -0.94
C LEU A 481 -12.55 -2.25 -0.19
N ALA A 482 -13.63 -2.09 0.59
CA ALA A 482 -13.86 -0.89 1.38
C ALA A 482 -12.77 -0.64 2.42
N GLY A 483 -12.23 -1.71 3.02
CA GLY A 483 -11.06 -1.62 3.89
C GLY A 483 -9.82 -1.10 3.16
N TYR A 484 -9.49 -1.68 2.00
CA TYR A 484 -8.35 -1.24 1.20
C TYR A 484 -8.54 0.17 0.62
N ALA A 485 -9.74 0.48 0.13
CA ALA A 485 -10.10 1.79 -0.42
C ALA A 485 -9.96 2.89 0.64
N SER A 486 -10.42 2.64 1.86
CA SER A 486 -10.25 3.58 2.96
C SER A 486 -8.77 3.85 3.26
N ARG A 487 -7.91 2.82 3.29
CA ARG A 487 -6.48 2.97 3.54
C ARG A 487 -5.77 3.76 2.43
N VAL A 488 -6.01 3.41 1.17
CA VAL A 488 -5.42 4.10 0.01
C VAL A 488 -5.95 5.53 -0.08
N TYR A 489 -7.23 5.75 0.21
CA TYR A 489 -7.80 7.09 0.25
C TYR A 489 -7.14 7.94 1.34
N THR A 490 -6.96 7.41 2.56
CA THR A 490 -6.28 8.12 3.65
C THR A 490 -4.85 8.51 3.27
N LEU A 491 -4.10 7.62 2.60
CA LEU A 491 -2.77 7.94 2.07
C LEU A 491 -2.83 9.11 1.09
N ILE A 492 -3.72 9.06 0.12
CA ILE A 492 -3.79 10.10 -0.92
C ILE A 492 -4.32 11.42 -0.36
N SER A 493 -5.27 11.38 0.57
CA SER A 493 -5.81 12.59 1.21
C SER A 493 -4.78 13.30 2.09
N THR A 494 -4.00 12.54 2.88
CA THR A 494 -2.91 13.11 3.68
C THR A 494 -1.79 13.64 2.80
N LEU A 495 -1.42 12.95 1.72
CA LEU A 495 -0.48 13.49 0.72
C LEU A 495 -0.99 14.79 0.09
N HIS A 496 -2.28 14.86 -0.25
CA HIS A 496 -2.87 16.10 -0.74
C HIS A 496 -2.86 17.20 0.31
N ARG A 497 -3.08 16.90 1.59
CA ARG A 497 -3.01 17.86 2.70
C ARG A 497 -1.60 18.41 2.87
N VAL A 498 -0.58 17.53 2.86
CA VAL A 498 0.83 17.89 2.96
C VAL A 498 1.29 18.71 1.75
N HIS A 499 0.93 18.31 0.53
CA HIS A 499 1.26 19.06 -0.69
C HIS A 499 0.62 20.46 -0.67
N ALA A 500 -0.58 20.55 -0.11
CA ALA A 500 -1.40 21.74 -0.01
C ALA A 500 -1.03 22.69 1.14
N ASP A 501 -0.19 22.24 2.08
CA ASP A 501 -0.02 22.83 3.41
C ASP A 501 -1.37 23.24 4.06
N ALA A 502 -2.39 22.39 3.89
CA ALA A 502 -3.78 22.65 4.25
C ALA A 502 -4.12 22.15 5.67
N TYR A 503 -3.54 22.80 6.69
CA TYR A 503 -3.80 22.50 8.10
C TYR A 503 -4.69 23.58 8.70
N TYR A 504 -5.87 23.18 9.18
CA TYR A 504 -6.84 24.11 9.77
C TYR A 504 -7.31 23.55 11.11
N PRO A 505 -7.53 24.41 12.11
CA PRO A 505 -8.05 23.97 13.40
C PRO A 505 -9.48 23.43 13.26
N SER A 506 -9.87 22.59 14.22
CA SER A 506 -11.25 22.14 14.34
C SER A 506 -12.20 23.35 14.49
N ARG A 507 -13.41 23.26 13.91
CA ARG A 507 -14.41 24.34 13.95
C ARG A 507 -14.77 24.61 15.41
N GLY A 508 -14.56 25.85 15.84
CA GLY A 508 -14.80 26.26 17.23
C GLY A 508 -13.65 25.96 18.19
N THR A 509 -12.48 25.55 17.69
CA THR A 509 -11.26 25.35 18.50
C THR A 509 -10.17 26.29 18.02
N HIS A 510 -9.41 26.86 18.94
CA HIS A 510 -8.21 27.61 18.59
C HIS A 510 -7.10 26.64 18.18
N PRO A 511 -6.25 27.01 17.21
CA PRO A 511 -5.08 26.18 16.88
C PRO A 511 -4.17 26.11 18.10
N GLU A 512 -3.69 24.90 18.42
CA GLU A 512 -2.69 24.73 19.46
C GLU A 512 -1.42 25.49 19.06
N LEU A 513 -0.77 26.14 20.01
CA LEU A 513 0.43 26.93 19.79
C LEU A 513 1.47 26.06 19.08
N TYR A 514 2.07 26.57 18.00
CA TYR A 514 3.05 25.84 17.21
C TYR A 514 2.58 24.49 16.65
N SER A 515 1.27 24.32 16.43
CA SER A 515 0.74 23.25 15.59
C SER A 515 0.90 23.60 14.10
N LEU A 516 0.84 22.61 13.20
CA LEU A 516 0.89 22.88 11.75
C LEU A 516 -0.24 23.80 11.26
N SER A 517 -1.35 23.90 12.01
CA SER A 517 -2.44 24.85 11.76
C SER A 517 -2.14 26.29 12.21
N ASP A 518 -1.08 26.50 12.99
CA ASP A 518 -0.63 27.80 13.50
C ASP A 518 0.63 28.32 12.78
N VAL A 519 0.91 27.84 11.57
CA VAL A 519 2.06 28.32 10.79
C VAL A 519 1.72 29.65 10.12
N GLN A 520 2.37 30.73 10.57
CA GLN A 520 2.14 32.09 10.07
C GLN A 520 3.41 32.76 9.50
N GLY A 521 4.58 32.15 9.70
CA GLY A 521 5.84 32.68 9.21
C GLY A 521 6.03 32.46 7.71
N THR A 522 7.01 33.17 7.15
CA THR A 522 7.25 33.20 5.70
C THR A 522 8.67 32.78 5.35
N ILE A 523 8.81 32.07 4.23
CA ILE A 523 10.12 31.71 3.66
C ILE A 523 10.30 32.46 2.34
N HIS A 524 11.23 33.40 2.30
CA HIS A 524 11.62 34.13 1.10
C HIS A 524 12.84 33.46 0.44
N ARG A 525 12.72 33.16 -0.86
CA ARG A 525 13.81 32.56 -1.66
C ARG A 525 14.36 33.60 -2.62
N GLY A 526 15.67 33.77 -2.68
CA GLY A 526 16.36 34.74 -3.55
C GLY A 526 17.18 35.80 -2.81
N PHE A 527 17.40 35.65 -1.51
CA PHE A 527 18.30 36.51 -0.74
C PHE A 527 19.75 36.04 -0.92
N ASP A 528 20.68 37.00 -1.12
CA ASP A 528 22.13 36.74 -1.19
C ASP A 528 22.72 36.62 0.22
N GLY A 529 22.30 35.57 0.92
CA GLY A 529 22.60 35.37 2.33
C GLY A 529 21.63 34.40 2.98
N VAL A 530 21.76 34.26 4.28
CA VAL A 530 20.77 33.61 5.14
C VAL A 530 20.34 34.62 6.20
N ARG A 531 19.04 34.92 6.27
CA ARG A 531 18.49 35.88 7.23
C ARG A 531 17.29 35.26 7.94
N LEU A 532 17.32 35.25 9.26
CA LEU A 532 16.22 34.92 10.13
C LEU A 532 15.82 36.18 10.88
N GLU A 533 14.54 36.52 10.89
CA GLU A 533 14.02 37.67 11.62
C GLU A 533 12.83 37.29 12.46
N ASN A 534 12.97 37.45 13.77
CA ASN A 534 11.93 37.12 14.74
C ASN A 534 11.38 35.69 14.58
N VAL A 535 12.27 34.73 14.35
CA VAL A 535 11.89 33.34 14.10
C VAL A 535 12.02 32.52 15.40
N PRO A 536 10.92 32.04 15.99
CA PRO A 536 10.99 31.04 17.05
C PRO A 536 11.47 29.71 16.47
N VAL A 537 12.45 29.09 17.12
CA VAL A 537 12.92 27.74 16.77
C VAL A 537 12.12 26.76 17.59
N VAL A 538 11.25 26.00 16.94
CA VAL A 538 10.34 25.04 17.60
C VAL A 538 10.58 23.64 17.07
N ALA A 539 10.72 22.67 17.98
CA ALA A 539 10.68 21.26 17.66
C ALA A 539 9.25 20.82 17.37
N PRO A 540 8.90 20.47 16.11
CA PRO A 540 7.52 20.16 15.76
C PRO A 540 7.08 18.83 16.38
N ALA A 541 5.86 18.80 16.90
CA ALA A 541 5.16 17.55 17.21
C ALA A 541 4.32 17.08 16.01
N LEU A 542 3.86 15.83 16.08
CA LEU A 542 2.94 15.30 15.07
C LEU A 542 1.58 15.99 15.19
N TYR A 543 1.08 16.51 14.07
CA TYR A 543 -0.25 17.11 13.98
C TYR A 543 -1.33 16.13 14.51
N PRO A 544 -2.31 16.60 15.30
CA PRO A 544 -2.67 18.00 15.56
C PRO A 544 -1.92 18.71 16.70
N ARG A 545 -0.95 18.06 17.35
CA ARG A 545 -0.29 18.61 18.55
C ARG A 545 0.65 19.78 18.22
N GLY A 546 0.83 20.67 19.20
CA GLY A 546 1.80 21.76 19.17
C GLY A 546 3.23 21.27 19.39
N GLY A 547 4.20 21.99 18.82
CA GLY A 547 5.63 21.72 19.03
C GLY A 547 6.20 22.38 20.30
N ASP A 548 7.36 21.90 20.73
CA ASP A 548 8.10 22.44 21.86
C ASP A 548 9.05 23.55 21.41
N GLU A 549 8.89 24.74 21.99
CA GLU A 549 9.75 25.87 21.67
C GLU A 549 11.15 25.69 22.27
N LEU A 550 12.19 25.87 21.45
CA LEU A 550 13.60 25.75 21.83
C LEU A 550 14.26 27.13 21.96
N ILE A 551 13.90 28.08 21.07
CA ILE A 551 14.41 29.45 21.07
C ILE A 551 13.25 30.39 20.74
N GLU A 552 12.97 31.37 21.60
CA GLU A 552 11.83 32.30 21.48
C GLU A 552 11.89 33.20 20.24
N ASN A 553 13.03 33.84 19.98
CA ASN A 553 13.14 34.89 18.96
C ASN A 553 14.55 34.94 18.38
N LEU A 554 14.83 34.12 17.37
CA LEU A 554 16.11 34.11 16.68
C LEU A 554 16.10 35.13 15.53
N SER A 555 17.00 36.12 15.64
CA SER A 555 17.27 37.10 14.58
C SER A 555 18.76 37.11 14.24
N ILE A 556 19.12 36.61 13.05
CA ILE A 556 20.50 36.54 12.57
C ILE A 556 20.55 36.82 11.06
N ILE A 557 21.64 37.45 10.60
CA ILE A 557 21.90 37.69 9.17
C ILE A 557 23.32 37.23 8.88
N VAL A 558 23.49 36.43 7.84
CA VAL A 558 24.77 35.97 7.31
C VAL A 558 24.86 36.44 5.87
N HIS A 559 25.74 37.40 5.61
CA HIS A 559 25.96 37.97 4.30
C HIS A 559 26.89 37.10 3.44
N SER A 560 26.97 37.47 2.17
CA SER A 560 27.91 36.88 1.23
C SER A 560 29.36 37.13 1.66
N GLY A 561 30.12 36.06 1.89
CA GLY A 561 31.52 36.09 2.32
C GLY A 561 31.72 35.90 3.82
N GLU A 562 30.65 35.86 4.61
CA GLU A 562 30.73 35.64 6.05
C GLU A 562 30.73 34.16 6.43
N HIS A 563 31.44 33.85 7.51
CA HIS A 563 31.55 32.52 8.09
C HIS A 563 30.98 32.56 9.51
N LEU A 564 29.96 31.75 9.80
CA LEU A 564 29.29 31.70 11.11
C LEU A 564 29.45 30.32 11.74
N LEU A 565 29.94 30.27 12.98
CA LEU A 565 29.95 29.08 13.82
C LEU A 565 28.85 29.19 14.89
N ILE A 566 28.02 28.15 14.98
CA ILE A 566 26.98 28.06 16.01
C ILE A 566 27.41 27.00 17.03
N SER A 567 27.81 27.44 18.22
CA SER A 567 28.19 26.57 19.34
C SER A 567 27.17 26.67 20.48
N GLY A 568 27.15 25.66 21.34
CA GLY A 568 26.25 25.61 22.51
C GLY A 568 26.04 24.19 23.03
N PRO A 569 25.31 24.02 24.15
CA PRO A 569 25.03 22.71 24.74
C PRO A 569 24.26 21.77 23.80
N ASN A 570 24.26 20.47 24.11
CA ASN A 570 23.47 19.50 23.38
C ASN A 570 21.97 19.73 23.63
N GLY A 571 21.14 19.59 22.60
CA GLY A 571 19.68 19.73 22.71
C GLY A 571 19.12 21.16 22.63
N VAL A 572 19.96 22.21 22.61
CA VAL A 572 19.49 23.62 22.56
C VAL A 572 18.86 24.06 21.22
N GLY A 573 18.88 23.19 20.20
CA GLY A 573 18.27 23.49 18.89
C GLY A 573 19.23 23.94 17.77
N LYS A 574 20.54 23.71 17.90
CA LYS A 574 21.53 24.04 16.85
C LYS A 574 21.16 23.46 15.48
N SER A 575 20.91 22.15 15.42
CA SER A 575 20.49 21.45 14.19
C SER A 575 19.03 21.77 13.81
N ALA A 576 18.23 22.36 14.70
CA ALA A 576 16.88 22.81 14.35
C ALA A 576 16.92 24.04 13.44
N ILE A 577 17.89 24.95 13.64
CA ILE A 577 18.11 26.12 12.78
C ILE A 577 18.33 25.67 11.33
N SER A 578 19.20 24.68 11.10
CA SER A 578 19.47 24.16 9.75
C SER A 578 18.22 23.53 9.12
N ARG A 579 17.39 22.83 9.91
CA ARG A 579 16.12 22.23 9.44
C ARG A 579 15.09 23.30 9.04
N ILE A 580 15.02 24.41 9.77
CA ILE A 580 14.13 25.54 9.43
C ILE A 580 14.61 26.19 8.12
N VAL A 581 15.90 26.50 7.99
CA VAL A 581 16.46 27.12 6.77
C VAL A 581 16.35 26.18 5.56
N ALA A 582 16.47 24.86 5.75
CA ALA A 582 16.24 23.86 4.70
C ALA A 582 14.76 23.77 4.28
N GLY A 583 13.83 24.25 5.10
CA GLY A 583 12.38 24.10 4.91
C GLY A 583 11.85 22.72 5.31
N LEU A 584 12.61 21.97 6.12
CA LEU A 584 12.19 20.69 6.70
C LEU A 584 11.18 20.95 7.84
N TRP A 585 11.48 21.93 8.69
CA TRP A 585 10.59 22.38 9.76
C TRP A 585 9.84 23.64 9.33
N PRO A 586 8.56 23.80 9.72
CA PRO A 586 7.79 24.98 9.37
C PRO A 586 8.31 26.23 10.09
N VAL A 587 8.14 27.39 9.45
CA VAL A 587 8.42 28.69 10.07
C VAL A 587 7.14 29.19 10.72
N TYR A 588 7.03 29.05 12.04
CA TYR A 588 5.79 29.38 12.75
C TYR A 588 5.51 30.89 12.78
N ARG A 589 6.54 31.71 12.98
CA ARG A 589 6.48 33.18 12.99
C ARG A 589 7.75 33.75 12.33
N GLY A 590 7.73 35.04 12.03
CA GLY A 590 8.89 35.74 11.49
C GLY A 590 9.16 35.42 10.01
N LEU A 591 10.37 35.75 9.58
CA LEU A 591 10.82 35.64 8.19
C LEU A 591 12.13 34.85 8.11
N VAL A 592 12.17 33.87 7.22
CA VAL A 592 13.40 33.18 6.82
C VAL A 592 13.70 33.50 5.35
N SER A 593 14.82 34.16 5.10
CA SER A 593 15.31 34.47 3.77
C SER A 593 16.53 33.61 3.43
N ARG A 594 16.53 32.99 2.25
CA ARG A 594 17.63 32.11 1.79
C ARG A 594 17.86 32.19 0.28
N PRO A 595 18.97 31.66 -0.25
CA PRO A 595 19.21 31.58 -1.69
C PRO A 595 18.16 30.72 -2.41
N ARG A 596 17.97 30.97 -3.71
CA ARG A 596 16.89 30.34 -4.50
C ARG A 596 17.19 28.88 -4.88
N SER A 597 18.42 28.60 -5.30
CA SER A 597 18.86 27.28 -5.77
C SER A 597 19.43 26.43 -4.63
N VAL A 598 19.25 25.12 -4.73
CA VAL A 598 19.98 24.12 -3.93
C VAL A 598 21.11 23.57 -4.81
N GLY A 599 22.32 23.42 -4.27
CA GLY A 599 23.50 22.95 -5.02
C GLY A 599 24.33 24.10 -5.62
N THR A 600 24.80 23.93 -6.86
CA THR A 600 25.66 24.91 -7.58
C THR A 600 25.12 26.33 -7.49
N ASP A 601 26.00 27.27 -7.10
CA ASP A 601 25.68 28.69 -6.91
C ASP A 601 24.56 29.00 -5.88
N GLY A 602 24.14 28.01 -5.10
CA GLY A 602 23.01 28.09 -4.17
C GLY A 602 23.40 27.77 -2.73
N ILE A 603 22.49 27.06 -2.04
CA ILE A 603 22.70 26.56 -0.68
C ILE A 603 22.76 25.03 -0.66
N MET A 604 23.62 24.46 0.18
CA MET A 604 23.69 23.01 0.40
C MET A 604 23.72 22.69 1.89
N PHE A 605 23.15 21.55 2.27
CA PHE A 605 23.06 21.09 3.66
C PHE A 605 23.77 19.74 3.79
N LEU A 606 24.70 19.65 4.71
CA LEU A 606 25.39 18.42 5.11
C LEU A 606 24.87 18.01 6.49
N PRO A 607 24.06 16.93 6.58
CA PRO A 607 23.54 16.45 7.85
C PRO A 607 24.62 15.73 8.67
N GLN A 608 24.43 15.66 9.99
CA GLN A 608 25.28 14.91 10.93
C GLN A 608 25.49 13.45 10.50
N ARG A 609 24.47 12.80 9.94
CA ARG A 609 24.55 11.45 9.37
C ARG A 609 24.50 11.53 7.84
N PRO A 610 25.63 11.38 7.14
CA PRO A 610 25.68 11.44 5.68
C PRO A 610 24.77 10.41 5.01
N TYR A 611 23.95 10.86 4.06
CA TYR A 611 23.20 9.96 3.19
C TYR A 611 24.10 9.43 2.07
N LEU A 612 24.13 8.09 1.93
CA LEU A 612 24.79 7.38 0.85
C LEU A 612 23.74 6.86 -0.13
N SER A 613 23.95 7.10 -1.42
CA SER A 613 23.01 6.70 -2.45
C SER A 613 23.10 5.19 -2.72
N ILE A 614 22.00 4.55 -3.15
CA ILE A 614 21.97 3.12 -3.52
C ILE A 614 22.67 2.86 -4.89
N GLY A 615 23.35 3.88 -5.42
CA GLY A 615 23.97 3.91 -6.73
C GLY A 615 25.42 3.42 -6.77
N THR A 616 26.12 3.86 -7.80
CA THR A 616 27.54 3.63 -8.03
C THR A 616 28.43 4.46 -7.08
N LEU A 617 29.75 4.23 -7.08
CA LEU A 617 30.69 5.11 -6.39
C LEU A 617 30.59 6.54 -6.92
N ARG A 618 30.43 6.68 -8.25
CA ARG A 618 30.19 7.98 -8.90
C ARG A 618 28.95 8.68 -8.32
N ASP A 619 27.85 7.95 -8.19
CA ASP A 619 26.59 8.47 -7.64
C ASP A 619 26.77 9.01 -6.20
N GLN A 620 27.74 8.52 -5.42
CA GLN A 620 28.00 9.06 -4.07
C GLN A 620 28.49 10.50 -4.09
N VAL A 621 29.39 10.82 -5.02
CA VAL A 621 30.02 12.14 -5.16
C VAL A 621 29.05 13.12 -5.81
N ILE A 622 28.35 12.71 -6.87
CA ILE A 622 27.55 13.64 -7.68
C ILE A 622 26.13 13.88 -7.14
N TYR A 623 25.62 13.04 -6.24
CA TYR A 623 24.26 13.22 -5.69
C TYR A 623 24.04 14.66 -5.18
N PRO A 624 22.89 15.31 -5.47
CA PRO A 624 21.67 14.80 -6.09
C PRO A 624 21.65 14.79 -7.63
N HIS A 625 22.75 15.14 -8.30
CA HIS A 625 22.86 15.00 -9.76
C HIS A 625 22.90 13.53 -10.19
N SER A 626 22.35 13.25 -11.37
CA SER A 626 22.58 12.00 -12.09
C SER A 626 23.84 12.08 -12.94
N GLU A 627 24.32 10.92 -13.43
CA GLU A 627 25.44 10.86 -14.39
C GLU A 627 25.20 11.77 -15.62
N MET A 628 23.93 11.91 -16.02
CA MET A 628 23.57 12.78 -17.14
C MET A 628 23.77 14.25 -16.80
N ASP A 629 23.25 14.68 -15.64
CA ASP A 629 23.40 16.06 -15.17
C ASP A 629 24.88 16.43 -15.00
N MET A 630 25.72 15.49 -14.54
CA MET A 630 27.19 15.65 -14.49
C MET A 630 27.81 15.86 -15.88
N ARG A 631 27.36 15.11 -16.89
CA ARG A 631 27.90 15.25 -18.25
C ARG A 631 27.44 16.53 -18.92
N ASP A 632 26.20 16.95 -18.65
CA ASP A 632 25.60 18.18 -19.16
C ASP A 632 26.24 19.42 -18.53
N SER A 633 26.70 19.34 -17.28
CA SER A 633 27.52 20.38 -16.63
C SER A 633 28.98 20.42 -17.12
N GLY A 634 29.35 19.59 -18.10
CA GLY A 634 30.70 19.50 -18.64
C GLY A 634 31.68 18.68 -17.80
N ARG A 635 31.27 18.23 -16.61
CA ARG A 635 32.14 17.49 -15.69
C ARG A 635 32.35 16.04 -16.13
N ARG A 636 33.52 15.49 -15.79
CA ARG A 636 33.97 14.14 -16.16
C ARG A 636 34.69 13.48 -14.99
N ASP A 637 34.86 12.15 -15.06
CA ASP A 637 35.46 11.34 -13.98
C ASP A 637 36.82 11.85 -13.48
N HIS A 638 37.63 12.49 -14.32
CA HIS A 638 38.91 13.07 -13.89
C HIS A 638 38.74 14.19 -12.85
N GLU A 639 37.68 15.00 -12.95
CA GLU A 639 37.36 16.01 -11.95
C GLU A 639 36.89 15.36 -10.64
N LEU A 640 36.15 14.26 -10.75
CA LEU A 640 35.70 13.51 -9.58
C LEU A 640 36.88 12.86 -8.85
N SER A 641 37.88 12.35 -9.59
CA SER A 641 39.13 11.85 -9.01
C SER A 641 39.86 12.97 -8.26
N ARG A 642 39.98 14.15 -8.86
CA ARG A 642 40.58 15.33 -8.20
C ARG A 642 39.83 15.71 -6.91
N VAL A 643 38.50 15.73 -6.94
CA VAL A 643 37.69 15.99 -5.75
C VAL A 643 37.92 14.94 -4.66
N LEU A 644 38.01 13.66 -5.02
CA LEU A 644 38.33 12.60 -4.05
C LEU A 644 39.75 12.73 -3.51
N GLU A 645 40.74 13.13 -4.31
CA GLU A 645 42.09 13.41 -3.85
C GLU A 645 42.12 14.57 -2.85
N GLU A 646 41.40 15.65 -3.13
CA GLU A 646 41.25 16.82 -2.25
C GLU A 646 40.69 16.43 -0.87
N VAL A 647 39.75 15.47 -0.82
CA VAL A 647 39.21 14.95 0.45
C VAL A 647 39.93 13.71 1.00
N LYS A 648 41.11 13.37 0.49
CA LYS A 648 41.90 12.19 0.93
C LYS A 648 41.15 10.86 0.78
N LEU A 649 40.33 10.73 -0.26
CA LEU A 649 39.61 9.52 -0.66
C LEU A 649 40.02 9.03 -2.07
N GLY A 650 41.11 9.55 -2.64
CA GLY A 650 41.58 9.17 -3.99
C GLY A 650 41.86 7.68 -4.18
N TYR A 651 42.08 6.93 -3.10
CA TYR A 651 42.29 5.47 -3.13
C TYR A 651 40.99 4.66 -3.29
N LEU A 652 39.81 5.25 -3.07
CA LEU A 652 38.54 4.52 -3.07
C LEU A 652 38.19 3.89 -4.42
N PRO A 653 38.34 4.56 -5.58
CA PRO A 653 38.06 3.95 -6.87
C PRO A 653 38.88 2.66 -7.09
N ASP A 654 40.17 2.67 -6.74
CA ASP A 654 41.03 1.50 -6.91
C ASP A 654 40.68 0.38 -5.92
N ARG A 655 40.40 0.72 -4.65
CA ARG A 655 40.00 -0.24 -3.61
C ARG A 655 38.68 -0.94 -3.93
N GLU A 656 37.70 -0.21 -4.44
CA GLU A 656 36.32 -0.68 -4.54
C GLU A 656 35.94 -1.28 -5.91
N GLY A 657 36.79 -1.11 -6.93
CA GLY A 657 36.59 -1.67 -8.27
C GLY A 657 36.05 -0.69 -9.31
N GLY A 658 36.40 0.60 -9.19
CA GLY A 658 36.13 1.67 -10.14
C GLY A 658 34.84 2.45 -9.91
N TRP A 659 34.63 3.51 -10.71
CA TRP A 659 33.51 4.45 -10.56
C TRP A 659 32.12 3.85 -10.70
N ASP A 660 31.98 2.81 -11.51
CA ASP A 660 30.70 2.16 -11.82
C ASP A 660 30.37 0.99 -10.86
N CYS A 661 31.21 0.71 -9.87
CA CYS A 661 30.95 -0.35 -8.90
C CYS A 661 29.74 0.00 -8.02
N ARG A 662 28.97 -1.01 -7.61
CA ARG A 662 27.79 -0.85 -6.73
C ARG A 662 27.93 -1.77 -5.54
N LYS A 663 27.81 -1.21 -4.34
CA LYS A 663 27.90 -1.91 -3.06
C LYS A 663 26.90 -1.30 -2.08
N GLU A 664 26.70 -1.97 -0.94
CA GLU A 664 25.99 -1.37 0.19
C GLU A 664 26.94 -0.41 0.90
N TRP A 665 27.00 0.84 0.43
CA TRP A 665 27.98 1.83 0.86
C TRP A 665 27.91 2.13 2.36
N LYS A 666 26.74 1.92 2.98
CA LYS A 666 26.56 2.05 4.43
C LYS A 666 27.49 1.12 5.21
N ASP A 667 27.71 -0.10 4.73
CA ASP A 667 28.47 -1.12 5.45
C ASP A 667 29.94 -1.15 5.02
N VAL A 668 30.23 -0.64 3.82
CA VAL A 668 31.58 -0.64 3.24
C VAL A 668 32.43 0.55 3.70
N LEU A 669 31.84 1.74 3.82
CA LEU A 669 32.58 2.95 4.17
C LEU A 669 32.68 3.13 5.69
N SER A 670 33.87 3.49 6.17
CA SER A 670 34.06 3.85 7.59
C SER A 670 33.36 5.17 7.94
N GLY A 671 33.16 5.47 9.23
CA GLY A 671 32.53 6.71 9.68
C GLY A 671 33.21 7.97 9.13
N GLY A 672 34.54 8.03 9.22
CA GLY A 672 35.33 9.14 8.66
C GLY A 672 35.28 9.20 7.13
N GLU A 673 35.25 8.05 6.43
CA GLU A 673 35.07 8.02 4.97
C GLU A 673 33.70 8.53 4.54
N LYS A 674 32.64 8.22 5.29
CA LYS A 674 31.28 8.72 5.04
C LYS A 674 31.20 10.24 5.14
N GLN A 675 31.84 10.82 6.14
CA GLN A 675 31.90 12.29 6.32
C GLN A 675 32.75 12.96 5.23
N ARG A 676 33.93 12.41 4.93
CA ARG A 676 34.76 12.92 3.81
C ARG A 676 34.07 12.79 2.46
N MET A 677 33.24 11.77 2.26
CA MET A 677 32.40 11.63 1.06
C MET A 677 31.31 12.71 1.00
N ALA A 678 30.73 13.11 2.14
CA ALA A 678 29.80 14.25 2.19
C ALA A 678 30.49 15.57 1.81
N LEU A 679 31.74 15.76 2.24
CA LEU A 679 32.55 16.92 1.84
C LEU A 679 33.00 16.83 0.38
N ALA A 680 33.28 15.64 -0.16
CA ALA A 680 33.54 15.45 -1.59
C ALA A 680 32.33 15.91 -2.41
N ARG A 681 31.13 15.55 -1.96
CA ARG A 681 29.88 16.00 -2.57
C ARG A 681 29.74 17.52 -2.50
N LEU A 682 30.12 18.14 -1.38
CA LEU A 682 30.14 19.60 -1.24
C LEU A 682 31.12 20.26 -2.23
N MET A 683 32.33 19.74 -2.33
CA MET A 683 33.38 20.21 -3.25
C MET A 683 33.04 19.98 -4.73
N TYR A 684 32.22 18.98 -5.05
CA TYR A 684 31.71 18.77 -6.40
C TYR A 684 30.65 19.80 -6.78
N HIS A 685 29.73 20.14 -5.87
CA HIS A 685 28.64 21.07 -6.18
C HIS A 685 29.03 22.55 -6.03
N GLU A 686 30.10 22.87 -5.31
CA GLU A 686 30.61 24.24 -5.14
C GLU A 686 29.49 25.26 -4.82
N PRO A 687 28.67 25.04 -3.78
CA PRO A 687 27.59 25.95 -3.43
C PRO A 687 28.15 27.25 -2.83
N ARG A 688 27.43 28.36 -3.00
CA ARG A 688 27.79 29.64 -2.35
C ARG A 688 27.67 29.57 -0.84
N TYR A 689 26.69 28.84 -0.34
CA TYR A 689 26.45 28.67 1.10
C TYR A 689 26.36 27.19 1.46
N ALA A 690 27.03 26.78 2.53
CA ALA A 690 26.95 25.44 3.07
C ALA A 690 26.55 25.48 4.55
N PHE A 691 25.53 24.71 4.93
CA PHE A 691 25.26 24.35 6.31
C PHE A 691 25.90 22.99 6.59
N ILE A 692 26.83 22.96 7.54
CA ILE A 692 27.51 21.74 7.96
C ILE A 692 27.12 21.46 9.41
N ASP A 693 26.32 20.41 9.61
CA ASP A 693 25.85 19.97 10.92
C ASP A 693 26.76 18.83 11.39
N GLU A 694 27.75 19.14 12.24
CA GLU A 694 28.74 18.18 12.77
C GLU A 694 29.42 17.30 11.70
N GLY A 695 29.70 17.87 10.52
CA GLY A 695 30.15 17.14 9.33
C GLY A 695 31.56 16.56 9.40
N THR A 696 32.33 16.83 10.46
CA THR A 696 33.74 16.46 10.64
C THR A 696 34.01 15.73 11.96
N SER A 697 32.98 15.36 12.72
CA SER A 697 33.12 14.75 14.07
C SER A 697 33.84 13.40 14.12
N ALA A 698 33.93 12.68 13.00
CA ALA A 698 34.64 11.41 12.85
C ALA A 698 35.90 11.54 11.96
N VAL A 699 36.35 12.77 11.70
CA VAL A 699 37.57 13.10 10.98
C VAL A 699 38.61 13.62 11.98
N SER A 700 39.89 13.32 11.76
CA SER A 700 40.97 13.84 12.60
C SER A 700 41.16 15.35 12.39
N SER A 701 41.61 16.09 13.41
CA SER A 701 41.61 17.56 13.37
C SER A 701 42.54 18.14 12.29
N ASP A 702 43.63 17.43 11.96
CA ASP A 702 44.57 17.78 10.89
C ASP A 702 43.90 17.73 9.51
N VAL A 703 43.12 16.68 9.27
CA VAL A 703 42.36 16.50 8.03
C VAL A 703 41.18 17.46 7.99
N GLU A 704 40.51 17.69 9.11
CA GLU A 704 39.41 18.64 9.24
C GLU A 704 39.81 20.06 8.81
N GLY A 705 40.91 20.60 9.38
CA GLY A 705 41.42 21.93 9.02
C GLY A 705 41.73 22.05 7.52
N MET A 706 42.35 21.02 6.94
CA MET A 706 42.64 20.96 5.51
C MET A 706 41.37 20.95 4.65
N LEU A 707 40.35 20.19 5.05
CA LEU A 707 39.08 20.10 4.32
C LEU A 707 38.34 21.45 4.29
N TYR A 708 38.29 22.15 5.42
CA TYR A 708 37.69 23.49 5.48
C TYR A 708 38.48 24.50 4.66
N GLN A 709 39.81 24.48 4.72
CA GLN A 709 40.66 25.35 3.91
C GLN A 709 40.42 25.12 2.41
N LYS A 710 40.36 23.87 1.97
CA LYS A 710 40.09 23.52 0.56
C LYS A 710 38.73 24.00 0.08
N ALA A 711 37.71 23.87 0.92
CA ALA A 711 36.39 24.32 0.53
C ALA A 711 36.31 25.87 0.51
N LYS A 712 37.08 26.60 1.35
CA LYS A 712 37.23 28.07 1.21
C LYS A 712 37.96 28.50 -0.05
N GLU A 713 39.03 27.81 -0.44
CA GLU A 713 39.73 28.07 -1.71
C GLU A 713 38.78 27.98 -2.92
N LYS A 714 37.77 27.09 -2.84
CA LYS A 714 36.71 26.94 -3.84
C LYS A 714 35.58 27.98 -3.71
N GLY A 715 35.70 28.95 -2.80
CA GLY A 715 34.66 29.95 -2.53
C GLY A 715 33.42 29.41 -1.82
N ILE A 716 33.48 28.18 -1.29
CA ILE A 716 32.40 27.57 -0.51
C ILE A 716 32.46 28.18 0.89
N ARG A 717 31.35 28.77 1.33
CA ARG A 717 31.26 29.41 2.64
C ARG A 717 30.94 28.36 3.69
N LEU A 718 31.89 28.16 4.59
CA LEU A 718 31.85 27.16 5.67
C LEU A 718 32.33 27.86 6.94
N GLY A 719 31.72 27.65 8.10
CA GLY A 719 32.45 27.97 9.34
C GLY A 719 33.71 27.09 9.45
N PRO A 720 34.80 27.48 10.15
CA PRO A 720 35.26 28.78 10.63
C PRO A 720 36.59 29.25 9.95
N ASP A 721 36.87 30.56 9.85
CA ASP A 721 38.25 31.10 9.71
C ASP A 721 38.81 31.42 11.08
N GLY A 722 39.91 30.74 11.42
CA GLY A 722 40.89 31.25 12.35
C GLY A 722 41.67 32.37 11.65
N ALA A 723 41.27 33.60 11.94
CA ALA A 723 42.18 34.74 12.00
C ALA A 723 42.21 35.27 13.44
N ASP A 724 42.34 34.35 14.38
CA ASP A 724 42.98 34.50 15.68
C ASP A 724 43.01 33.10 16.29
N TRP A 725 44.12 32.40 16.09
CA TRP A 725 44.42 31.24 16.90
C TRP A 725 44.99 31.79 18.20
N ASP A 726 44.15 31.91 19.23
CA ASP A 726 44.66 31.80 20.58
C ASP A 726 45.09 30.35 20.74
N PHE A 727 46.40 30.12 20.83
CA PHE A 727 46.92 28.86 21.35
C PHE A 727 46.45 28.76 22.80
N GLU A 728 45.30 28.13 23.04
CA GLU A 728 44.96 27.61 24.37
C GLU A 728 45.89 26.42 24.64
N ARG A 729 47.10 26.76 25.05
CA ARG A 729 48.02 25.85 25.69
C ARG A 729 47.35 25.44 27.00
N ILE A 730 47.01 24.16 27.10
CA ILE A 730 46.48 23.50 28.29
C ILE A 730 47.22 24.03 29.53
N GLY A 731 46.48 24.68 30.44
CA GLY A 731 46.97 25.20 31.72
C GLY A 731 47.17 26.72 31.83
N THR A 732 46.10 27.52 31.70
CA THR A 732 46.13 28.95 32.08
C THR A 732 45.13 29.31 33.19
N GLU A 733 45.40 30.43 33.86
CA GLU A 733 44.75 30.94 35.08
C GLU A 733 43.22 31.01 35.05
N LYS A 734 42.58 30.97 33.89
CA LYS A 734 41.12 30.97 33.75
C LYS A 734 40.47 29.67 34.20
N GLU A 735 41.10 28.52 33.91
CA GLU A 735 40.70 27.23 34.50
C GLU A 735 41.05 27.19 35.98
N LYS A 736 42.18 27.79 36.41
CA LYS A 736 42.50 27.90 37.84
C LYS A 736 41.44 28.73 38.57
N MET A 737 40.96 29.82 37.98
CA MET A 737 39.88 30.65 38.51
C MET A 737 38.54 29.92 38.51
N ASN A 738 38.21 29.16 37.46
CA ASN A 738 36.94 28.45 37.37
C ASN A 738 36.93 27.23 38.30
N VAL A 739 38.04 26.49 38.36
CA VAL A 739 38.27 25.41 39.33
C VAL A 739 38.34 25.96 40.74
N GLU A 740 38.99 27.10 41.02
CA GLU A 740 38.99 27.75 42.34
C GLU A 740 37.61 28.33 42.71
N ARG A 741 36.79 28.69 41.72
CA ARG A 741 35.40 29.11 41.94
C ARG A 741 34.53 27.90 42.25
N GLU A 742 34.66 26.81 41.50
CA GLU A 742 33.99 25.54 41.78
C GLU A 742 34.47 24.95 43.11
N LEU A 743 35.76 25.04 43.44
CA LEU A 743 36.32 24.58 44.73
C LEU A 743 35.77 25.42 45.89
N ARG A 744 35.65 26.75 45.71
CA ARG A 744 35.00 27.63 46.70
C ARG A 744 33.52 27.33 46.87
N GLU A 745 32.78 27.14 45.78
CA GLU A 745 31.37 26.72 45.84
C GLU A 745 31.22 25.35 46.52
N LEU A 746 32.10 24.41 46.23
CA LEU A 746 32.11 23.09 46.85
C LEU A 746 32.50 23.17 48.33
N GLN A 747 33.45 24.05 48.70
CA GLN A 747 33.80 24.32 50.10
C GLN A 747 32.65 24.98 50.87
N GLU A 748 31.94 25.95 50.30
CA GLU A 748 30.72 26.53 50.88
C GLU A 748 29.62 25.48 51.05
N LYS A 749 29.43 24.61 50.04
CA LYS A 749 28.47 23.50 50.15
C LYS A 749 28.90 22.50 51.21
N LEU A 750 30.20 22.21 51.35
CA LEU A 750 30.76 21.33 52.39
C LEU A 750 30.59 21.91 53.80
N LEU A 751 30.77 23.22 53.98
CA LEU A 751 30.52 23.90 55.26
C LEU A 751 29.04 23.76 55.70
N ASN A 752 28.12 23.72 54.74
CA ASN A 752 26.69 23.53 55.01
C ASN A 752 26.28 22.06 55.22
N VAL A 753 27.17 21.08 55.01
CA VAL A 753 26.85 19.64 55.16
C VAL A 753 26.50 19.28 56.60
N GLU A 754 27.15 19.88 57.60
CA GLU A 754 26.81 19.63 59.01
C GLU A 754 25.42 20.16 59.35
N GLY A 755 25.05 21.34 58.84
CA GLY A 755 23.70 21.88 58.97
C GLY A 755 22.64 21.03 58.27
N TRP A 756 22.94 20.52 57.07
CA TRP A 756 22.06 19.60 56.37
C TRP A 756 21.95 18.23 57.05
N ARG A 757 23.02 17.72 57.66
CA ARG A 757 22.96 16.50 58.49
C ARG A 757 22.11 16.72 59.73
N ALA A 758 22.32 17.80 60.47
CA ALA A 758 21.51 18.13 61.63
C ALA A 758 20.02 18.28 61.27
N ARG A 759 19.73 18.95 60.15
CA ARG A 759 18.35 19.07 59.66
C ARG A 759 17.76 17.73 59.21
N ARG A 760 18.57 16.86 58.58
CA ARG A 760 18.13 15.50 58.22
C ARG A 760 17.84 14.66 59.46
N GLU A 761 18.66 14.78 60.51
CA GLU A 761 18.48 14.08 61.77
C GLU A 761 17.23 14.58 62.52
N GLU A 762 16.97 15.88 62.48
CA GLU A 762 15.74 16.49 62.99
C GLU A 762 14.51 15.97 62.21
N ILE A 763 14.59 15.90 60.88
CA ILE A 763 13.52 15.35 60.03
C ILE A 763 13.34 13.85 60.29
N GLU A 764 14.40 13.07 60.44
CA GLU A 764 14.32 11.65 60.81
C GLU A 764 13.70 11.46 62.20
N THR A 765 14.00 12.36 63.15
CA THR A 765 13.41 12.35 64.49
C THR A 765 11.93 12.73 64.45
N GLN A 766 11.54 13.68 63.62
CA GLN A 766 10.15 14.02 63.36
C GLN A 766 9.41 12.87 62.67
N LEU A 767 10.02 12.23 61.68
CA LEU A 767 9.45 11.05 61.00
C LEU A 767 9.31 9.86 61.94
N ARG A 768 10.26 9.63 62.86
CA ARG A 768 10.13 8.59 63.90
C ARG A 768 9.02 8.87 64.91
N LYS A 769 8.64 10.13 65.12
CA LYS A 769 7.44 10.47 65.92
C LYS A 769 6.14 10.18 65.18
N VAL A 770 6.17 10.12 63.84
CA VAL A 770 5.01 9.88 62.98
C VAL A 770 4.86 8.40 62.61
N TRP A 771 5.96 7.64 62.59
CA TRP A 771 5.94 6.19 62.36
C TRP A 771 6.25 5.40 63.63
N VAL A 772 5.20 4.87 64.26
CA VAL A 772 5.29 3.77 65.23
C VAL A 772 4.98 2.47 64.49
N GLU A 773 5.84 1.46 64.63
CA GLU A 773 5.51 0.09 64.23
C GLU A 773 4.34 -0.41 65.09
N GLY A 774 3.14 -0.35 64.52
CA GLY A 774 1.94 -0.87 65.18
C GLY A 774 0.70 -0.01 64.99
N GLY A 775 0.18 0.04 63.77
CA GLY A 775 -1.25 -0.12 63.47
C GLY A 775 -2.33 0.65 64.24
N GLU A 776 -2.09 1.83 64.80
CA GLU A 776 -3.16 2.72 65.28
C GLU A 776 -3.11 4.08 64.57
N VAL A 777 -4.23 4.43 63.94
CA VAL A 777 -4.45 5.69 63.23
C VAL A 777 -4.67 6.78 64.28
N LEU A 778 -3.78 7.78 64.34
CA LEU A 778 -3.99 8.98 65.14
C LEU A 778 -4.99 9.93 64.46
N ASP A 779 -5.75 10.64 65.29
CA ASP A 779 -6.77 11.61 64.85
C ASP A 779 -6.17 12.74 64.00
N PRO A 780 -6.96 13.27 63.04
CA PRO A 780 -6.50 14.30 62.13
C PRO A 780 -6.12 15.60 62.88
N PRO A 781 -5.11 16.35 62.38
CA PRO A 781 -4.64 17.58 63.01
C PRO A 781 -5.70 18.70 63.03
N ALA A 782 -5.68 19.51 64.11
CA ALA A 782 -6.67 20.52 64.50
C ALA A 782 -7.08 21.58 63.44
N TYR A 783 -6.37 21.71 62.32
CA TYR A 783 -6.78 22.60 61.23
C TYR A 783 -7.90 22.01 60.36
N GLN A 784 -8.18 20.70 60.45
CA GLN A 784 -9.34 20.09 59.79
C GLN A 784 -10.66 20.33 60.55
N GLU A 785 -10.61 20.59 61.86
CA GLU A 785 -11.80 20.96 62.65
C GLU A 785 -12.27 22.39 62.35
N ALA A 786 -11.32 23.32 62.12
CA ALA A 786 -11.63 24.70 61.74
C ALA A 786 -12.36 24.84 60.37
N LYS A 787 -12.31 23.81 59.51
CA LYS A 787 -13.00 23.81 58.21
C LYS A 787 -14.40 23.19 58.28
N ARG A 788 -14.77 22.56 59.39
CA ARG A 788 -16.13 22.05 59.66
C ARG A 788 -17.00 23.06 60.40
N GLU A 789 -16.42 23.92 61.23
CA GLU A 789 -17.16 25.00 61.93
C GLU A 789 -17.57 26.16 61.01
N LEU A 790 -16.76 26.49 59.99
CA LEU A 790 -17.10 27.52 58.98
C LEU A 790 -18.21 27.11 57.99
N VAL A 791 -18.66 25.85 58.02
CA VAL A 791 -19.76 25.35 57.17
C VAL A 791 -21.06 25.16 57.98
N LEU A 792 -21.01 25.35 59.30
CA LEU A 792 -22.16 25.14 60.20
C LEU A 792 -22.76 26.44 60.78
N GLU A 793 -22.17 27.61 60.52
CA GLU A 793 -22.76 28.91 60.91
C GLU A 793 -23.72 29.53 59.88
N ASP A 794 -23.72 29.10 58.61
CA ASP A 794 -24.71 29.53 57.61
C ASP A 794 -25.77 28.44 57.39
N GLY A 795 -26.55 28.18 58.45
CA GLY A 795 -27.76 27.37 58.40
C GLY A 795 -29.02 28.21 58.60
N HIS A 796 -29.97 28.03 57.68
CA HIS A 796 -31.39 28.48 57.67
C HIS A 796 -31.65 29.85 57.02
N GLU A 797 -32.63 30.02 56.12
CA GLU A 797 -33.93 29.36 55.99
C GLU A 797 -34.52 29.66 54.59
N VAL A 798 -35.33 28.76 54.02
CA VAL A 798 -36.67 29.02 53.44
C VAL A 798 -37.13 27.83 52.58
N ARG A 799 -38.32 27.36 52.96
CA ARG A 799 -39.18 26.33 52.36
C ARG A 799 -39.84 26.78 51.03
N THR A 800 -40.56 25.82 50.44
CA THR A 800 -41.64 25.92 49.42
C THR A 800 -41.18 25.94 47.97
N ASP A 801 -41.85 25.37 46.98
CA ASP A 801 -42.92 24.37 46.81
C ASP A 801 -42.94 24.13 45.28
N GLY A 802 -43.23 22.91 44.80
CA GLY A 802 -43.48 22.64 43.37
C GLY A 802 -42.80 21.41 42.79
#